data_AF-A0A359LPW2-F1
#
_entry.id   AF-A0A359LPW2-F1
#
_cell.length_a   1.000
_cell.length_b   1.000
_cell.length_c   1.000
_cell.angle_alpha   90.00
_cell.angle_beta   90.00
_cell.angle_gamma   90.00
#
_symmetry.space_group_name_H-M   'P 1'
#
loop_
_entity.id
_entity.type
_entity.pdbx_description
1 polymer ?
#
loop_
_entity_poly.entity_id
_entity_poly.type
_entity_poly.pdbx_seq_one_letter_code
_entity_poly.pdbx_strand_id
1 'polypeptide(L)'
;MIDCRSAAPWLLLLALSPLSAGEARIRVDADRPGARIPSSLYGIFFEEINHAGDGGLYAELIQNRGFEDANLPPACTLDGKKIVPPRTPHFWNGRISDWTMPWTVSGDWPGWTVKGAARLTDSAPLHAATPHSLEIQSGATIWNEGHWGIGLKAGETYRLSLWTRGGPGRIRAALEGREGKALALAELRLRGGSDWTRHEVTMKAAAPEAKARLSLTYDGAGPANLDFVSLFPTRTFRNRPNGMRADLAEMIAAMKPAFVRWPGGCFVEGITVETRAQWKRTLGPLHERPGTYSPWGYWSTDGFGYHEFLQFSEDLGADALYVVNAGVSCAFRSGTYLDDGHLPELIEDTLAAIEYAIGPVTSKWGALRARNGHPRPFPLKYLEVGNEQSGPRYGERVKKFYAAIKSKYPQIQVALSSWIAGIDQRAIDAAGKIDIVDEHAYKAVHWPVENFDSFASYERGKWDLYIGEFATNAGVGRGNLLAALNDAAYMMSMEKNSDLVKMGSYAPLLENVNKRDWPVNLIHFDSSRAYGRASYHACRLFGENRPDVNLAAVVEWKPAAGAPIRGKIGLGTFGTSAEFKDVRVEAGGRALYESAFASKGAEGWAAEQRGRRASSAWTVVDGAYRQTERDTSWTYFGEDTWSALTLQAKARKISGAEGFALSVGFADGRRAQCNIGGWGNRQHALQAGDGIIGKQIPGSVEAGRWYDVKLEANGRNVRCYLDGALLLERDYPRVDRVLAIAGREDRSGDIVVKAVNTSVEEAITELEVSGAMVTRGTVTTLTSGSPGDENSFDVPGKVAPATRALTDTRRLRLPAYSLSVIRLRTKR
;
A
#
# COMPACT_ATOMS: atom_id res chain seq x y z
N MET A 1 -19.93 -24.74 -49.29
CA MET A 1 -21.41 -24.69 -49.19
C MET A 1 -21.84 -25.79 -48.23
N ILE A 2 -22.96 -25.60 -47.51
CA ILE A 2 -23.46 -26.29 -46.30
C ILE A 2 -23.15 -25.42 -45.07
N ASP A 3 -23.91 -24.36 -44.80
CA ASP A 3 -25.32 -24.21 -44.38
C ASP A 3 -25.40 -23.97 -42.87
N CYS A 4 -26.01 -22.84 -42.54
CA CYS A 4 -25.93 -22.09 -41.31
C CYS A 4 -27.34 -22.12 -40.69
N ARG A 5 -27.52 -22.77 -39.54
CA ARG A 5 -28.78 -22.73 -38.80
C ARG A 5 -28.58 -22.36 -37.33
N SER A 6 -28.80 -21.07 -37.08
CA SER A 6 -29.43 -20.44 -35.90
C SER A 6 -29.64 -21.30 -34.65
N ALA A 7 -28.86 -21.02 -33.61
CA ALA A 7 -29.26 -21.24 -32.22
C ALA A 7 -29.58 -19.88 -31.59
N ALA A 8 -30.86 -19.63 -31.30
CA ALA A 8 -31.30 -18.46 -30.55
C ALA A 8 -31.06 -18.69 -29.04
N PRO A 9 -30.45 -17.76 -28.30
CA PRO A 9 -30.34 -17.87 -26.86
C PRO A 9 -31.68 -17.46 -26.22
N TRP A 10 -32.23 -18.34 -25.40
CA TRP A 10 -33.35 -18.03 -24.52
C TRP A 10 -32.87 -17.05 -23.45
N LEU A 11 -33.24 -15.78 -23.59
CA LEU A 11 -33.12 -14.77 -22.56
C LEU A 11 -34.11 -15.13 -21.42
N LEU A 12 -33.59 -15.68 -20.33
CA LEU A 12 -34.29 -15.67 -19.05
C LEU A 12 -34.35 -14.20 -18.58
N LEU A 13 -35.48 -13.55 -18.81
CA LEU A 13 -35.87 -12.31 -18.14
C LEU A 13 -36.12 -12.64 -16.66
N LEU A 14 -35.05 -12.61 -15.87
CA LEU A 14 -35.17 -12.39 -14.43
C LEU A 14 -35.80 -11.01 -14.24
N ALA A 15 -37.05 -10.99 -13.77
CA ALA A 15 -37.70 -9.78 -13.30
C ALA A 15 -36.89 -9.23 -12.12
N LEU A 16 -35.95 -8.34 -12.40
CA LEU A 16 -35.32 -7.48 -11.41
C LEU A 16 -36.42 -6.56 -10.88
N SER A 17 -36.99 -6.89 -9.73
CA SER A 17 -37.72 -5.91 -8.93
C SER A 17 -36.83 -4.68 -8.80
N PRO A 18 -37.32 -3.46 -9.13
CA PRO A 18 -36.48 -2.27 -9.01
C PRO A 18 -36.02 -2.18 -7.55
N LEU A 19 -34.72 -2.30 -7.33
CA LEU A 19 -34.11 -1.91 -6.07
C LEU A 19 -34.59 -0.48 -5.79
N SER A 20 -35.30 -0.28 -4.68
CA SER A 20 -35.70 1.05 -4.24
C SER A 20 -34.45 1.92 -4.19
N ALA A 21 -34.49 3.07 -4.86
CA ALA A 21 -33.39 4.02 -4.81
C ALA A 21 -33.40 4.76 -3.46
N GLY A 22 -32.23 5.16 -3.00
CA GLY A 22 -32.10 6.03 -1.83
C GLY A 22 -32.20 7.49 -2.23
N GLU A 23 -32.52 8.35 -1.28
CA GLU A 23 -32.66 9.80 -1.49
C GLU A 23 -31.52 10.53 -0.79
N ALA A 24 -30.83 11.41 -1.51
CA ALA A 24 -29.82 12.29 -0.93
C ALA A 24 -30.13 13.76 -1.21
N ARG A 25 -29.74 14.64 -0.30
CA ARG A 25 -29.71 16.10 -0.53
C ARG A 25 -28.33 16.62 -0.18
N ILE A 26 -27.68 17.30 -1.11
CA ILE A 26 -26.39 17.97 -0.92
C ILE A 26 -26.65 19.48 -1.03
N ARG A 27 -26.43 20.21 0.06
CA ARG A 27 -26.57 21.67 0.11
C ARG A 27 -25.20 22.31 0.25
N VAL A 28 -24.77 23.09 -0.74
CA VAL A 28 -23.48 23.79 -0.80
C VAL A 28 -23.71 25.29 -0.68
N ASP A 29 -23.00 25.93 0.25
CA ASP A 29 -23.05 27.38 0.44
C ASP A 29 -21.77 28.04 -0.10
N ALA A 30 -21.87 28.67 -1.28
CA ALA A 30 -20.73 29.30 -1.93
C ALA A 30 -20.26 30.58 -1.22
N ASP A 31 -21.11 31.22 -0.42
CA ASP A 31 -20.78 32.45 0.32
C ASP A 31 -20.10 32.16 1.67
N ARG A 32 -19.99 30.88 2.07
CA ARG A 32 -19.34 30.44 3.30
C ARG A 32 -18.07 29.63 3.01
N PRO A 33 -16.97 30.29 2.58
CA PRO A 33 -15.69 29.62 2.41
C PRO A 33 -15.15 29.11 3.76
N GLY A 34 -14.63 27.89 3.74
CA GLY A 34 -13.90 27.27 4.85
C GLY A 34 -12.38 27.41 4.67
N ALA A 35 -11.65 26.40 5.14
CA ALA A 35 -10.20 26.36 5.05
C ALA A 35 -9.69 26.38 3.60
N ARG A 36 -8.54 27.03 3.37
CA ARG A 36 -7.82 26.91 2.10
C ARG A 36 -7.23 25.51 1.98
N ILE A 37 -7.44 24.91 0.82
CA ILE A 37 -6.87 23.62 0.49
C ILE A 37 -5.45 23.88 -0.02
N PRO A 38 -4.40 23.32 0.62
CA PRO A 38 -3.04 23.56 0.19
C PRO A 38 -2.75 22.84 -1.13
N SER A 39 -1.88 23.42 -1.95
CA SER A 39 -1.44 22.79 -3.19
C SER A 39 -0.66 21.50 -2.95
N SER A 40 -0.10 21.33 -1.75
CA SER A 40 0.64 20.15 -1.30
C SER A 40 -0.22 18.96 -0.87
N LEU A 41 -1.57 19.07 -0.88
CA LEU A 41 -2.43 18.07 -0.23
C LEU A 41 -2.27 16.65 -0.78
N TYR A 42 -2.03 16.49 -2.08
CA TYR A 42 -1.92 15.19 -2.73
C TYR A 42 -0.54 14.98 -3.33
N GLY A 43 0.23 14.07 -2.76
CA GLY A 43 1.54 13.64 -3.25
C GLY A 43 1.62 12.14 -3.45
N ILE A 44 2.83 11.64 -3.64
CA ILE A 44 3.12 10.20 -3.71
C ILE A 44 4.17 9.80 -2.68
N PHE A 45 4.03 8.57 -2.21
CA PHE A 45 5.00 7.88 -1.38
C PHE A 45 5.81 6.89 -2.22
N PHE A 46 7.12 6.84 -2.04
CA PHE A 46 7.98 5.86 -2.67
C PHE A 46 8.94 5.22 -1.67
N GLU A 47 8.95 3.88 -1.66
CA GLU A 47 10.01 3.06 -1.09
C GLU A 47 10.34 1.89 -2.02
N GLU A 48 11.51 1.29 -1.85
CA GLU A 48 11.91 0.07 -2.58
C GLU A 48 11.27 -1.18 -1.96
N ILE A 49 9.98 -1.36 -2.25
CA ILE A 49 9.13 -2.52 -1.92
C ILE A 49 8.56 -3.12 -3.22
N ASN A 50 8.28 -4.42 -3.28
CA ASN A 50 7.66 -5.06 -4.45
C ASN A 50 8.43 -4.86 -5.79
N HIS A 51 9.75 -4.65 -5.76
CA HIS A 51 10.54 -4.18 -6.92
C HIS A 51 10.03 -2.86 -7.51
N ALA A 52 9.63 -1.91 -6.66
CA ALA A 52 9.12 -0.60 -7.07
C ALA A 52 10.18 0.25 -7.77
N GLY A 53 11.45 0.19 -7.38
CA GLY A 53 12.56 0.86 -8.06
C GLY A 53 13.26 -0.11 -9.00
N ASP A 54 14.15 -0.95 -8.49
CA ASP A 54 14.88 -1.95 -9.26
C ASP A 54 13.95 -3.05 -9.80
N GLY A 55 13.80 -3.10 -11.12
CA GLY A 55 12.82 -3.94 -11.81
C GLY A 55 11.45 -3.28 -12.01
N GLY A 56 11.31 -2.02 -11.58
CA GLY A 56 10.09 -1.21 -11.67
C GLY A 56 10.34 0.17 -12.27
N LEU A 57 10.22 1.21 -11.44
CA LEU A 57 10.33 2.60 -11.86
C LEU A 57 11.71 2.96 -12.39
N TYR A 58 12.77 2.37 -11.86
CA TYR A 58 14.11 2.55 -12.38
C TYR A 58 14.28 1.72 -13.67
N ALA A 59 14.78 2.33 -14.75
CA ALA A 59 14.70 1.73 -16.08
C ALA A 59 15.76 0.67 -16.41
N GLU A 60 16.64 0.30 -15.47
CA GLU A 60 17.58 -0.81 -15.66
C GLU A 60 16.82 -2.11 -15.89
N LEU A 61 17.24 -2.87 -16.90
CA LEU A 61 16.58 -4.12 -17.29
C LEU A 61 17.35 -5.34 -16.79
N ILE A 62 18.61 -5.19 -16.37
CA ILE A 62 19.46 -6.27 -15.89
C ILE A 62 19.36 -6.39 -14.37
N GLN A 63 18.87 -7.54 -13.90
CA GLN A 63 18.94 -7.91 -12.49
C GLN A 63 20.38 -8.28 -12.11
N ASN A 64 20.82 -7.93 -10.91
CA ASN A 64 22.14 -8.29 -10.40
C ASN A 64 23.29 -7.89 -11.35
N ARG A 65 23.23 -6.66 -11.87
CA ARG A 65 24.13 -6.17 -12.92
C ARG A 65 25.62 -6.18 -12.58
N GLY A 66 25.96 -6.11 -11.29
CA GLY A 66 27.33 -6.14 -10.76
C GLY A 66 27.65 -7.39 -9.93
N PHE A 67 26.82 -8.43 -9.97
CA PHE A 67 27.05 -9.69 -9.25
C PHE A 67 27.12 -9.58 -7.72
N GLU A 68 26.45 -8.59 -7.13
CA GLU A 68 26.47 -8.34 -5.68
C GLU A 68 25.25 -8.90 -4.93
N ASP A 69 24.20 -9.37 -5.62
CA ASP A 69 22.92 -9.76 -5.00
C ASP A 69 23.04 -10.98 -4.05
N ALA A 70 24.14 -11.74 -4.14
CA ALA A 70 24.45 -12.86 -3.25
C ALA A 70 25.12 -12.45 -1.93
N ASN A 71 25.52 -11.18 -1.79
CA ASN A 71 26.15 -10.68 -0.58
C ASN A 71 25.17 -10.71 0.59
N LEU A 72 25.63 -11.18 1.74
CA LEU A 72 24.88 -11.06 2.98
C LEU A 72 24.73 -9.58 3.33
N PRO A 73 23.58 -9.17 3.91
CA PRO A 73 23.40 -7.80 4.35
C PRO A 73 24.46 -7.41 5.39
N PRO A 74 24.99 -6.18 5.35
CA PRO A 74 25.94 -5.68 6.33
C PRO A 74 25.57 -5.99 7.79
N ALA A 75 26.57 -6.43 8.55
CA ALA A 75 26.50 -6.86 9.95
C ALA A 75 25.65 -8.13 10.24
N CYS A 76 25.04 -8.74 9.22
CA CYS A 76 24.27 -9.97 9.41
C CYS A 76 25.12 -11.23 9.18
N THR A 77 24.69 -12.32 9.80
CA THR A 77 25.21 -13.68 9.53
C THR A 77 24.09 -14.56 8.95
N LEU A 78 24.47 -15.73 8.42
CA LEU A 78 23.53 -16.72 7.93
C LEU A 78 23.48 -17.92 8.89
N ASP A 79 22.30 -18.23 9.41
CA ASP A 79 22.01 -19.47 10.14
C ASP A 79 21.02 -20.31 9.33
N GLY A 80 21.55 -21.36 8.68
CA GLY A 80 20.80 -22.15 7.71
C GLY A 80 20.32 -21.28 6.53
N LYS A 81 19.01 -21.08 6.42
CA LYS A 81 18.38 -20.22 5.40
C LYS A 81 17.77 -18.94 6.00
N LYS A 82 18.36 -18.45 7.09
CA LYS A 82 17.88 -17.24 7.78
C LYS A 82 19.01 -16.24 7.96
N ILE A 83 18.75 -15.01 7.56
CA ILE A 83 19.55 -13.84 7.92
C ILE A 83 19.31 -13.57 9.41
N VAL A 84 20.41 -13.49 10.15
CA VAL A 84 20.43 -13.18 11.58
C VAL A 84 21.17 -11.84 11.76
N PRO A 85 20.48 -10.79 12.24
CA PRO A 85 21.12 -9.51 12.54
C PRO A 85 21.95 -9.59 13.85
N PRO A 86 22.76 -8.56 14.16
CA PRO A 86 23.47 -8.48 15.42
C PRO A 86 22.54 -8.57 16.64
N ARG A 87 22.92 -9.37 17.64
CA ARG A 87 22.18 -9.53 18.90
C ARG A 87 22.48 -8.38 19.87
N THR A 88 22.01 -7.18 19.52
CA THR A 88 22.17 -5.95 20.33
C THR A 88 20.82 -5.51 20.94
N PRO A 89 20.82 -4.65 21.97
CA PRO A 89 19.59 -4.09 22.51
C PRO A 89 18.76 -3.38 21.44
N HIS A 90 17.46 -3.60 21.45
CA HIS A 90 16.50 -2.99 20.54
C HIS A 90 16.16 -1.56 20.99
N PHE A 91 16.08 -0.61 20.05
CA PHE A 91 15.91 0.82 20.33
C PHE A 91 14.72 1.15 21.25
N TRP A 92 13.55 0.54 21.02
CA TRP A 92 12.34 0.83 21.80
C TRP A 92 12.29 0.26 23.22
N ASN A 93 12.84 -0.93 23.46
CA ASN A 93 12.57 -1.68 24.69
C ASN A 93 13.84 -2.18 25.39
N GLY A 94 15.02 -1.96 24.82
CA GLY A 94 16.31 -2.38 25.37
C GLY A 94 16.53 -3.90 25.40
N ARG A 95 15.58 -4.70 24.92
CA ARG A 95 15.69 -6.16 24.86
C ARG A 95 16.40 -6.57 23.57
N ILE A 96 17.11 -7.69 23.61
CA ILE A 96 17.69 -8.28 22.40
C ILE A 96 16.56 -8.85 21.55
N SER A 97 16.54 -8.50 20.26
CA SER A 97 15.58 -9.04 19.29
C SER A 97 16.03 -10.43 18.81
N ASP A 98 15.09 -11.38 18.76
CA ASP A 98 15.29 -12.70 18.13
C ASP A 98 14.76 -12.74 16.69
N TRP A 99 14.47 -11.57 16.11
CA TRP A 99 13.98 -11.47 14.74
C TRP A 99 15.02 -12.00 13.74
N THR A 100 14.52 -12.74 12.75
CA THR A 100 15.31 -13.28 11.63
C THR A 100 14.50 -13.15 10.34
N MET A 101 15.18 -13.16 9.19
CA MET A 101 14.52 -13.07 7.89
C MET A 101 14.92 -14.24 6.99
N PRO A 102 14.01 -14.82 6.19
CA PRO A 102 14.38 -15.84 5.22
C PRO A 102 15.42 -15.34 4.21
N TRP A 103 16.45 -16.15 3.96
CA TRP A 103 17.39 -15.96 2.87
C TRP A 103 16.95 -16.82 1.69
N THR A 104 16.45 -16.17 0.63
CA THR A 104 15.88 -16.84 -0.55
C THR A 104 16.83 -16.86 -1.74
N VAL A 105 18.03 -16.30 -1.60
CA VAL A 105 19.01 -16.26 -2.66
C VAL A 105 19.66 -17.63 -2.84
N SER A 106 19.75 -18.10 -4.10
CA SER A 106 20.39 -19.37 -4.45
C SER A 106 21.43 -19.16 -5.55
N GLY A 107 22.62 -19.75 -5.35
CA GLY A 107 23.75 -19.62 -6.26
C GLY A 107 24.53 -18.33 -6.06
N ASP A 108 25.69 -18.25 -6.72
CA ASP A 108 26.66 -17.15 -6.53
C ASP A 108 26.33 -15.91 -7.37
N TRP A 109 25.48 -16.04 -8.40
CA TRP A 109 25.10 -14.95 -9.31
C TRP A 109 23.58 -14.91 -9.60
N PRO A 110 22.74 -14.56 -8.61
CA PRO A 110 21.28 -14.51 -8.79
C PRO A 110 20.86 -13.72 -10.03
N GLY A 111 19.85 -14.18 -10.76
CA GLY A 111 19.39 -13.54 -12.01
C GLY A 111 20.21 -13.92 -13.26
N TRP A 112 21.36 -14.59 -13.11
CA TRP A 112 22.20 -15.06 -14.22
C TRP A 112 22.17 -16.58 -14.38
N THR A 113 22.17 -17.05 -15.63
CA THR A 113 22.41 -18.45 -15.99
C THR A 113 23.67 -18.54 -16.84
N VAL A 114 24.48 -19.58 -16.62
CA VAL A 114 25.75 -19.76 -17.34
C VAL A 114 25.77 -21.13 -18.02
N LYS A 115 26.26 -21.16 -19.27
CA LYS A 115 26.66 -22.39 -19.97
C LYS A 115 28.13 -22.25 -20.37
N GLY A 116 28.93 -23.27 -20.02
CA GLY A 116 30.39 -23.23 -20.20
C GLY A 116 31.10 -22.91 -18.89
N ALA A 117 32.41 -22.68 -18.94
CA ALA A 117 33.21 -22.40 -17.76
C ALA A 117 33.16 -20.91 -17.38
N ALA A 118 32.67 -20.62 -16.18
CA ALA A 118 32.74 -19.31 -15.54
C ALA A 118 32.97 -19.45 -14.03
N ARG A 119 33.50 -18.41 -13.40
CA ARG A 119 33.60 -18.30 -11.94
C ARG A 119 33.42 -16.86 -11.49
N LEU A 120 32.80 -16.66 -10.34
CA LEU A 120 32.80 -15.36 -9.67
C LEU A 120 34.18 -15.13 -9.03
N THR A 121 34.69 -13.92 -9.09
CA THR A 121 35.96 -13.54 -8.46
C THR A 121 35.95 -12.10 -7.97
N ASP A 122 36.68 -11.86 -6.89
CA ASP A 122 36.99 -10.56 -6.31
C ASP A 122 38.40 -10.06 -6.66
N SER A 123 39.08 -10.74 -7.59
CA SER A 123 40.46 -10.43 -7.97
C SER A 123 40.53 -9.27 -8.95
N ALA A 124 41.18 -8.17 -8.53
CA ALA A 124 41.30 -6.91 -9.27
C ALA A 124 39.92 -6.39 -9.73
N PRO A 125 39.06 -6.05 -8.76
CA PRO A 125 37.68 -5.65 -9.02
C PRO A 125 37.62 -4.37 -9.85
N LEU A 126 36.50 -4.13 -10.53
CA LEU A 126 36.26 -2.85 -11.20
C LEU A 126 36.30 -1.69 -10.20
N HIS A 127 35.71 -1.91 -9.01
CA HIS A 127 35.73 -0.96 -7.92
C HIS A 127 35.60 -1.67 -6.57
N ALA A 128 36.17 -1.09 -5.51
CA ALA A 128 36.12 -1.71 -4.17
C ALA A 128 34.71 -1.76 -3.56
N ALA A 129 33.78 -0.92 -4.03
CA ALA A 129 32.40 -0.90 -3.56
C ALA A 129 31.53 -2.03 -4.13
N THR A 130 31.91 -2.56 -5.30
CA THR A 130 31.27 -3.69 -5.98
C THR A 130 32.39 -4.67 -6.37
N PRO A 131 32.89 -5.46 -5.41
CA PRO A 131 34.14 -6.18 -5.56
C PRO A 131 34.02 -7.40 -6.49
N HIS A 132 32.83 -7.83 -6.90
CA HIS A 132 32.69 -9.06 -7.67
C HIS A 132 32.68 -8.82 -9.19
N SER A 133 33.29 -9.74 -9.92
CA SER A 133 33.19 -9.82 -11.37
C SER A 133 33.10 -11.29 -11.81
N LEU A 134 32.55 -11.51 -13.01
CA LEU A 134 32.40 -12.87 -13.56
C LEU A 134 33.52 -13.14 -14.57
N GLU A 135 34.44 -14.04 -14.23
CA GLU A 135 35.44 -14.56 -15.15
C GLU A 135 34.80 -15.63 -16.05
N ILE A 136 34.88 -15.45 -17.37
CA ILE A 136 34.33 -16.36 -18.38
C ILE A 136 35.41 -16.88 -19.33
N GLN A 137 35.30 -18.15 -19.71
CA GLN A 137 36.17 -18.79 -20.70
C GLN A 137 35.58 -18.71 -22.11
N SER A 138 36.43 -18.83 -23.14
CA SER A 138 35.95 -18.85 -24.53
C SER A 138 34.92 -19.96 -24.76
N GLY A 139 33.84 -19.65 -25.46
CA GLY A 139 32.70 -20.53 -25.69
C GLY A 139 31.63 -20.49 -24.59
N ALA A 140 31.86 -19.76 -23.49
CA ALA A 140 30.83 -19.54 -22.48
C ALA A 140 29.74 -18.60 -22.99
N THR A 141 28.49 -18.91 -22.64
CA THR A 141 27.35 -18.01 -22.80
C THR A 141 26.71 -17.77 -21.45
N ILE A 142 26.41 -16.50 -21.16
CA ILE A 142 25.67 -16.10 -19.97
C ILE A 142 24.35 -15.45 -20.39
N TRP A 143 23.30 -15.70 -19.62
CA TRP A 143 21.98 -15.11 -19.82
C TRP A 143 21.53 -14.37 -18.58
N ASN A 144 20.87 -13.23 -18.78
CA ASN A 144 20.13 -12.52 -17.74
C ASN A 144 18.68 -12.36 -18.18
N GLU A 145 17.76 -12.84 -17.35
CA GLU A 145 16.32 -12.78 -17.64
C GLU A 145 15.70 -11.43 -17.27
N GLY A 146 16.48 -10.51 -16.71
CA GLY A 146 15.99 -9.28 -16.12
C GLY A 146 15.06 -9.57 -14.94
N HIS A 147 14.13 -8.65 -14.68
CA HIS A 147 13.18 -8.78 -13.59
C HIS A 147 11.93 -9.55 -14.05
N TRP A 148 12.02 -10.89 -14.08
CA TRP A 148 11.01 -11.82 -14.62
C TRP A 148 10.68 -11.60 -16.11
N GLY A 149 11.66 -11.10 -16.87
CA GLY A 149 11.56 -10.80 -18.28
C GLY A 149 12.06 -9.39 -18.60
N ILE A 150 12.57 -9.24 -19.83
CA ILE A 150 12.91 -7.94 -20.43
C ILE A 150 11.80 -7.55 -21.41
N GLY A 151 11.10 -6.44 -21.13
CA GLY A 151 10.04 -5.91 -21.98
C GLY A 151 10.58 -5.15 -23.19
N LEU A 152 10.62 -5.81 -24.33
CA LEU A 152 10.97 -5.23 -25.61
C LEU A 152 9.76 -4.60 -26.29
N LYS A 153 9.95 -3.39 -26.85
CA LYS A 153 9.01 -2.71 -27.71
C LYS A 153 9.56 -2.69 -29.14
N ALA A 154 8.72 -3.03 -30.11
CA ALA A 154 9.13 -3.07 -31.51
C ALA A 154 9.69 -1.71 -31.96
N GLY A 155 10.87 -1.72 -32.57
CA GLY A 155 11.53 -0.53 -33.10
C GLY A 155 12.23 0.35 -32.06
N GLU A 156 12.02 0.14 -30.76
CA GLU A 156 12.72 0.85 -29.70
C GLU A 156 14.19 0.39 -29.60
N THR A 157 15.05 1.29 -29.13
CA THR A 157 16.50 1.06 -29.02
C THR A 157 16.90 0.92 -27.57
N TYR A 158 17.75 -0.07 -27.31
CA TYR A 158 18.29 -0.41 -26.00
C TYR A 158 19.80 -0.24 -26.02
N ARG A 159 20.36 0.35 -24.97
CA ARG A 159 21.80 0.59 -24.82
C ARG A 159 22.35 -0.48 -23.88
N LEU A 160 23.16 -1.38 -24.44
CA LEU A 160 23.93 -2.35 -23.68
C LEU A 160 25.29 -1.73 -23.35
N SER A 161 25.71 -1.80 -22.09
CA SER A 161 27.09 -1.52 -21.68
C SER A 161 27.60 -2.52 -20.66
N LEU A 162 28.91 -2.73 -20.62
CA LEU A 162 29.59 -3.61 -19.67
C LEU A 162 31.06 -3.24 -19.61
N TRP A 163 31.71 -3.65 -18.52
CA TRP A 163 33.14 -3.54 -18.35
C TRP A 163 33.80 -4.90 -18.55
N THR A 164 34.97 -4.90 -19.17
CA THR A 164 35.76 -6.12 -19.34
C THR A 164 37.23 -5.92 -19.04
N ARG A 165 37.90 -6.98 -18.60
CA ARG A 165 39.35 -7.08 -18.38
C ARG A 165 39.84 -8.46 -18.78
N GLY A 166 41.09 -8.61 -19.21
CA GLY A 166 41.68 -9.93 -19.53
C GLY A 166 41.89 -10.18 -21.02
N GLY A 167 41.44 -11.33 -21.51
CA GLY A 167 41.73 -11.82 -22.87
C GLY A 167 41.09 -10.98 -24.00
N PRO A 168 41.76 -10.84 -25.16
CA PRO A 168 41.17 -10.26 -26.36
C PRO A 168 40.15 -11.22 -26.99
N GLY A 169 39.19 -10.67 -27.75
CA GLY A 169 38.14 -11.46 -28.36
C GLY A 169 36.92 -10.63 -28.76
N ARG A 170 35.75 -11.26 -28.74
CA ARG A 170 34.47 -10.61 -28.97
C ARG A 170 33.39 -11.18 -28.06
N ILE A 171 32.42 -10.35 -27.72
CA ILE A 171 31.16 -10.76 -27.10
C ILE A 171 30.05 -10.56 -28.12
N ARG A 172 29.36 -11.65 -28.45
CA ARG A 172 28.13 -11.62 -29.25
C ARG A 172 26.96 -11.44 -28.29
N ALA A 173 26.30 -10.30 -28.39
CA ALA A 173 25.15 -9.96 -27.56
C ALA A 173 23.84 -10.17 -28.34
N ALA A 174 22.85 -10.78 -27.71
CA ALA A 174 21.51 -10.94 -28.27
C ALA A 174 20.44 -10.57 -27.25
N LEU A 175 19.38 -9.91 -27.72
CA LEU A 175 18.11 -9.86 -27.00
C LEU A 175 17.26 -10.99 -27.56
N GLU A 176 17.10 -12.05 -26.78
CA GLU A 176 16.42 -13.28 -27.18
C GLU A 176 14.97 -13.26 -26.70
N GLY A 177 14.01 -13.51 -27.58
CA GLY A 177 12.62 -13.78 -27.23
C GLY A 177 12.34 -15.26 -26.99
N ARG A 178 11.07 -15.67 -27.13
CA ARG A 178 10.67 -17.08 -27.00
C ARG A 178 11.55 -18.02 -27.84
N GLU A 179 11.86 -19.18 -27.25
CA GLU A 179 12.66 -20.25 -27.88
C GLU A 179 14.06 -19.81 -28.35
N GLY A 180 14.60 -18.72 -27.80
CA GLY A 180 15.94 -18.22 -28.14
C GLY A 180 15.99 -17.42 -29.45
N LYS A 181 14.84 -17.02 -30.01
CA LYS A 181 14.79 -16.20 -31.22
C LYS A 181 15.46 -14.84 -30.96
N ALA A 182 16.53 -14.53 -31.70
CA ALA A 182 17.15 -13.21 -31.62
C ALA A 182 16.21 -12.12 -32.17
N LEU A 183 15.91 -11.13 -31.32
CA LEU A 183 15.11 -9.94 -31.65
C LEU A 183 15.98 -8.70 -31.81
N ALA A 184 17.20 -8.72 -31.28
CA ALA A 184 18.26 -7.77 -31.60
C ALA A 184 19.62 -8.47 -31.43
N LEU A 185 20.62 -8.06 -32.21
CA LEU A 185 21.97 -8.59 -32.18
C LEU A 185 22.97 -7.43 -32.15
N ALA A 186 24.07 -7.62 -31.43
CA ALA A 186 25.23 -6.74 -31.43
C ALA A 186 26.52 -7.53 -31.18
N GLU A 187 27.65 -6.94 -31.56
CA GLU A 187 28.98 -7.47 -31.27
C GLU A 187 29.82 -6.41 -30.57
N LEU A 188 30.51 -6.81 -29.51
CA LEU A 188 31.45 -5.98 -28.77
C LEU A 188 32.85 -6.57 -28.93
N ARG A 189 33.80 -5.76 -29.40
CA ARG A 189 35.19 -6.20 -29.61
C ARG A 189 36.04 -5.91 -28.38
N LEU A 190 36.69 -6.94 -27.86
CA LEU A 190 37.55 -6.88 -26.69
C LEU A 190 39.00 -6.78 -27.14
N ARG A 191 39.66 -5.67 -26.81
CA ARG A 191 41.09 -5.48 -27.11
C ARG A 191 42.00 -6.35 -26.24
N GLY A 192 41.48 -6.83 -25.11
CA GLY A 192 42.27 -7.43 -24.05
C GLY A 192 43.10 -6.40 -23.28
N GLY A 193 43.60 -6.78 -22.11
CA GLY A 193 44.42 -5.91 -21.26
C GLY A 193 44.23 -6.18 -19.77
N SER A 194 45.18 -5.70 -18.97
CA SER A 194 45.11 -5.76 -17.50
C SER A 194 44.13 -4.76 -16.90
N ASP A 195 43.77 -3.72 -17.65
CA ASP A 195 42.91 -2.64 -17.18
C ASP A 195 41.45 -2.86 -17.61
N TRP A 196 40.52 -2.37 -16.80
CA TRP A 196 39.10 -2.41 -17.11
C TRP A 196 38.76 -1.46 -18.26
N THR A 197 38.07 -1.98 -19.27
CA THR A 197 37.59 -1.20 -20.42
C THR A 197 36.06 -1.26 -20.48
N ARG A 198 35.41 -0.10 -20.57
CA ARG A 198 33.97 0.00 -20.79
C ARG A 198 33.63 -0.16 -22.27
N HIS A 199 32.61 -0.97 -22.54
CA HIS A 199 32.04 -1.19 -23.87
C HIS A 199 30.59 -0.73 -23.88
N GLU A 200 30.15 -0.20 -25.02
CA GLU A 200 28.77 0.24 -25.21
C GLU A 200 28.33 -0.01 -26.65
N VAL A 201 27.11 -0.51 -26.82
CA VAL A 201 26.48 -0.69 -28.13
C VAL A 201 24.97 -0.51 -28.02
N THR A 202 24.34 -0.03 -29.09
CA THR A 202 22.88 0.07 -29.19
C THR A 202 22.29 -1.10 -29.96
N MET A 203 21.19 -1.65 -29.45
CA MET A 203 20.46 -2.77 -30.00
C MET A 203 19.02 -2.34 -30.29
N LYS A 204 18.58 -2.42 -31.55
CA LYS A 204 17.21 -2.08 -31.94
C LYS A 204 16.36 -3.35 -31.98
N ALA A 205 15.28 -3.39 -31.20
CA ALA A 205 14.40 -4.55 -31.15
C ALA A 205 13.55 -4.67 -32.42
N ALA A 206 13.60 -5.81 -33.10
CA ALA A 206 12.86 -6.07 -34.34
C ALA A 206 11.37 -6.34 -34.12
N ALA A 207 10.98 -6.79 -32.92
CA ALA A 207 9.61 -7.12 -32.55
C ALA A 207 9.39 -6.87 -31.04
N PRO A 208 8.14 -6.69 -30.57
CA PRO A 208 7.86 -6.62 -29.16
C PRO A 208 7.97 -8.01 -28.51
N GLU A 209 8.41 -8.07 -27.26
CA GLU A 209 8.47 -9.30 -26.47
C GLU A 209 8.36 -8.94 -25.00
N ALA A 210 7.51 -9.63 -24.24
CA ALA A 210 7.31 -9.34 -22.83
C ALA A 210 8.39 -9.99 -21.95
N LYS A 211 8.89 -11.15 -22.38
CA LYS A 211 9.79 -11.99 -21.57
C LYS A 211 11.10 -12.27 -22.30
N ALA A 212 11.69 -11.24 -22.90
CA ALA A 212 12.99 -11.39 -23.51
C ALA A 212 14.06 -11.60 -22.43
N ARG A 213 15.25 -12.04 -22.85
CA ARG A 213 16.45 -12.11 -22.00
C ARG A 213 17.65 -11.57 -22.77
N LEU A 214 18.65 -11.09 -22.03
CA LEU A 214 19.96 -10.77 -22.58
C LEU A 214 20.80 -12.05 -22.64
N SER A 215 21.51 -12.25 -23.73
CA SER A 215 22.47 -13.34 -23.94
C SER A 215 23.81 -12.73 -24.35
N LEU A 216 24.89 -13.16 -23.71
CA LEU A 216 26.26 -12.73 -24.00
C LEU A 216 27.13 -13.98 -24.20
N THR A 217 27.60 -14.21 -25.44
CA THR A 217 28.51 -15.31 -25.78
C THR A 217 29.91 -14.75 -26.01
N TYR A 218 30.89 -15.25 -25.25
CA TYR A 218 32.28 -14.85 -25.38
C TYR A 218 33.07 -15.80 -26.27
N ASP A 219 33.75 -15.25 -27.29
CA ASP A 219 34.75 -15.95 -28.11
C ASP A 219 36.06 -15.16 -28.04
N GLY A 220 37.09 -15.74 -27.43
CA GLY A 220 38.35 -15.01 -27.26
C GLY A 220 39.56 -15.90 -26.97
N ALA A 221 40.73 -15.29 -27.00
CA ALA A 221 41.99 -15.95 -26.67
C ALA A 221 42.27 -15.78 -25.16
N GLY A 222 41.82 -16.74 -24.36
CA GLY A 222 41.97 -16.76 -22.90
C GLY A 222 40.76 -16.22 -22.12
N PRO A 223 40.80 -16.25 -20.79
CA PRO A 223 39.69 -15.79 -19.94
C PRO A 223 39.49 -14.28 -20.00
N ALA A 224 38.24 -13.83 -19.88
CA ALA A 224 37.89 -12.43 -19.69
C ALA A 224 37.00 -12.28 -18.45
N ASN A 225 37.21 -11.22 -17.68
CA ASN A 225 36.31 -10.81 -16.62
C ASN A 225 35.27 -9.86 -17.19
N LEU A 226 34.02 -10.02 -16.77
CA LEU A 226 32.89 -9.17 -17.06
C LEU A 226 32.36 -8.56 -15.77
N ASP A 227 32.02 -7.28 -15.81
CA ASP A 227 31.40 -6.60 -14.69
C ASP A 227 30.45 -5.49 -15.16
N PHE A 228 29.52 -5.11 -14.29
CA PHE A 228 28.58 -4.02 -14.40
C PHE A 228 27.82 -3.99 -15.74
N VAL A 229 27.18 -5.12 -16.06
CA VAL A 229 26.39 -5.30 -17.28
C VAL A 229 25.06 -4.55 -17.15
N SER A 230 24.84 -3.55 -17.99
CA SER A 230 23.65 -2.70 -17.94
C SER A 230 22.95 -2.70 -19.29
N LEU A 231 21.62 -2.83 -19.27
CA LEU A 231 20.77 -2.70 -20.45
C LEU A 231 19.67 -1.70 -20.15
N PHE A 232 19.74 -0.53 -20.79
CA PHE A 232 18.75 0.53 -20.59
C PHE A 232 17.95 0.80 -21.86
N PRO A 233 16.63 1.06 -21.78
CA PRO A 233 15.93 1.69 -22.88
C PRO A 233 16.53 3.08 -23.12
N THR A 234 16.78 3.43 -24.38
CA THR A 234 17.26 4.79 -24.73
C THR A 234 16.18 5.85 -24.48
N ARG A 235 14.91 5.43 -24.55
CA ARG A 235 13.74 6.25 -24.21
C ARG A 235 13.32 5.99 -22.77
N THR A 236 13.76 6.86 -21.88
CA THR A 236 13.30 6.95 -20.49
C THR A 236 12.33 8.12 -20.32
N PHE A 237 11.66 8.22 -19.17
CA PHE A 237 10.86 9.38 -18.83
C PHE A 237 11.70 10.66 -18.94
N ARG A 238 11.18 11.64 -19.70
CA ARG A 238 11.89 12.89 -20.04
C ARG A 238 13.28 12.70 -20.67
N ASN A 239 13.55 11.53 -21.26
CA ASN A 239 14.84 11.16 -21.86
C ASN A 239 16.04 11.33 -20.90
N ARG A 240 15.83 11.17 -19.58
CA ARG A 240 16.91 11.25 -18.59
C ARG A 240 17.85 10.05 -18.73
N PRO A 241 19.18 10.24 -18.84
CA PRO A 241 20.12 9.14 -18.65
C PRO A 241 19.95 8.60 -17.22
N ASN A 242 20.14 7.29 -17.02
CA ASN A 242 19.88 6.64 -15.73
C ASN A 242 18.45 6.90 -15.19
N GLY A 243 17.50 7.13 -16.10
CA GLY A 243 16.18 7.66 -15.79
C GLY A 243 15.15 6.60 -15.45
N MET A 244 13.89 7.06 -15.37
CA MET A 244 12.76 6.23 -14.99
C MET A 244 12.12 5.55 -16.20
N ARG A 245 11.56 4.36 -15.97
CA ARG A 245 10.75 3.59 -16.90
C ARG A 245 9.52 4.42 -17.29
N ALA A 246 9.39 4.70 -18.59
CA ALA A 246 8.52 5.77 -19.07
C ALA A 246 7.03 5.55 -18.78
N ASP A 247 6.51 4.33 -18.96
CA ASP A 247 5.10 4.01 -18.71
C ASP A 247 4.69 4.21 -17.24
N LEU A 248 5.51 3.75 -16.29
CA LEU A 248 5.25 3.92 -14.86
C LEU A 248 5.36 5.39 -14.44
N ALA A 249 6.41 6.09 -14.90
CA ALA A 249 6.60 7.50 -14.60
C ALA A 249 5.49 8.38 -15.21
N GLU A 250 4.98 8.05 -16.40
CA GLU A 250 3.84 8.73 -17.03
C GLU A 250 2.55 8.53 -16.24
N MET A 251 2.30 7.32 -15.72
CA MET A 251 1.16 7.07 -14.82
C MET A 251 1.26 7.88 -13.53
N ILE A 252 2.46 7.95 -12.92
CA ILE A 252 2.71 8.77 -11.73
C ILE A 252 2.48 10.25 -12.06
N ALA A 253 3.02 10.75 -13.17
CA ALA A 253 2.84 12.14 -13.61
C ALA A 253 1.37 12.49 -13.86
N ALA A 254 0.57 11.54 -14.36
CA ALA A 254 -0.87 11.73 -14.59
C ALA A 254 -1.67 11.94 -13.29
N MET A 255 -1.16 11.49 -12.13
CA MET A 255 -1.75 11.80 -10.83
C MET A 255 -1.53 13.25 -10.38
N LYS A 256 -0.61 13.97 -11.04
CA LYS A 256 -0.18 15.34 -10.69
C LYS A 256 0.25 15.48 -9.22
N PRO A 257 1.20 14.65 -8.75
CA PRO A 257 1.64 14.70 -7.36
C PRO A 257 2.27 16.06 -7.05
N ALA A 258 1.89 16.66 -5.93
CA ALA A 258 2.46 17.91 -5.45
C ALA A 258 3.82 17.71 -4.77
N PHE A 259 4.09 16.51 -4.26
CA PHE A 259 5.37 16.15 -3.67
C PHE A 259 5.69 14.65 -3.85
N VAL A 260 6.96 14.29 -3.69
CA VAL A 260 7.45 12.90 -3.64
C VAL A 260 8.15 12.64 -2.30
N ARG A 261 7.60 11.73 -1.48
CA ARG A 261 8.24 11.20 -0.26
C ARG A 261 9.17 10.04 -0.63
N TRP A 262 10.46 10.17 -0.35
CA TRP A 262 11.52 9.20 -0.71
C TRP A 262 12.65 9.23 0.32
N PRO A 263 13.37 8.12 0.61
CA PRO A 263 13.19 6.76 0.11
C PRO A 263 12.37 5.96 1.12
N GLY A 264 11.20 6.51 1.50
CA GLY A 264 10.57 6.32 2.81
C GLY A 264 10.16 4.89 3.18
N GLY A 265 9.26 4.81 4.14
CA GLY A 265 8.82 3.55 4.72
C GLY A 265 9.97 2.82 5.40
N CYS A 266 9.86 1.51 5.45
CA CYS A 266 10.86 0.69 6.13
C CYS A 266 12.25 0.76 5.46
N PHE A 267 12.32 1.08 4.16
CA PHE A 267 13.58 1.11 3.41
C PHE A 267 14.59 2.12 3.95
N VAL A 268 14.14 3.31 4.40
CA VAL A 268 15.05 4.30 5.03
C VAL A 268 15.69 3.77 6.32
N GLU A 269 15.04 2.82 6.99
CA GLU A 269 15.46 2.26 8.26
C GLU A 269 16.43 1.09 8.09
N GLY A 270 16.19 0.23 7.10
CA GLY A 270 16.93 -1.02 6.91
C GLY A 270 16.56 -2.12 7.93
N ILE A 271 17.10 -3.32 7.73
CA ILE A 271 16.94 -4.44 8.68
C ILE A 271 17.92 -4.36 9.85
N THR A 272 18.98 -3.56 9.70
CA THR A 272 20.01 -3.20 10.67
C THR A 272 20.40 -1.75 10.43
N VAL A 273 21.03 -1.07 11.39
CA VAL A 273 21.39 0.33 11.22
C VAL A 273 22.48 0.52 10.15
N GLU A 274 23.28 -0.52 9.89
CA GLU A 274 24.27 -0.58 8.83
C GLU A 274 23.65 -0.73 7.43
N THR A 275 22.45 -1.31 7.33
CA THR A 275 21.69 -1.48 6.08
C THR A 275 20.71 -0.35 5.80
N ARG A 276 20.69 0.71 6.62
CA ARG A 276 19.89 1.91 6.36
C ARG A 276 20.29 2.57 5.03
N ALA A 277 19.35 3.26 4.39
CA ALA A 277 19.62 4.07 3.21
C ALA A 277 20.65 5.18 3.52
N GLN A 278 21.67 5.32 2.68
CA GLN A 278 22.78 6.28 2.85
C GLN A 278 23.01 7.07 1.57
N TRP A 279 22.45 8.28 1.50
CA TRP A 279 22.35 9.05 0.24
C TRP A 279 23.69 9.26 -0.48
N LYS A 280 24.80 9.46 0.25
CA LYS A 280 26.14 9.65 -0.35
C LYS A 280 26.59 8.43 -1.17
N ARG A 281 26.20 7.22 -0.77
CA ARG A 281 26.49 5.96 -1.48
C ARG A 281 25.68 5.79 -2.77
N THR A 282 24.67 6.64 -2.95
CA THR A 282 23.79 6.65 -4.12
C THR A 282 24.17 7.72 -5.14
N LEU A 283 25.31 8.41 -4.97
CA LEU A 283 25.79 9.44 -5.88
C LEU A 283 26.92 8.93 -6.77
N GLY A 284 27.20 9.68 -7.83
CA GLY A 284 28.37 9.42 -8.69
C GLY A 284 28.16 8.23 -9.64
N PRO A 285 29.26 7.69 -10.18
CA PRO A 285 29.21 6.58 -11.13
C PRO A 285 28.51 5.35 -10.55
N LEU A 286 27.69 4.70 -11.37
CA LEU A 286 26.83 3.60 -10.91
C LEU A 286 27.61 2.37 -10.38
N HIS A 287 28.78 2.07 -10.97
CA HIS A 287 29.65 0.97 -10.54
C HIS A 287 30.45 1.27 -9.26
N GLU A 288 30.31 2.47 -8.70
CA GLU A 288 30.87 2.83 -7.40
C GLU A 288 29.81 2.77 -6.29
N ARG A 289 28.53 2.47 -6.63
CA ARG A 289 27.41 2.40 -5.69
C ARG A 289 27.29 0.96 -5.16
N PRO A 290 27.50 0.70 -3.85
CA PRO A 290 27.47 -0.65 -3.28
C PRO A 290 26.05 -1.24 -3.14
N GLY A 291 25.01 -0.43 -3.39
CA GLY A 291 23.63 -0.81 -3.17
C GLY A 291 23.20 -0.78 -1.70
N THR A 292 21.90 -0.95 -1.50
CA THR A 292 21.25 -0.97 -0.18
C THR A 292 20.37 -2.21 -0.08
N TYR A 293 20.58 -3.02 0.96
CA TYR A 293 19.76 -4.21 1.16
C TYR A 293 18.37 -3.84 1.71
N SER A 294 17.34 -4.11 0.92
CA SER A 294 15.96 -3.76 1.24
C SER A 294 15.41 -4.62 2.38
N PRO A 295 14.64 -4.04 3.33
CA PRO A 295 13.91 -4.81 4.34
C PRO A 295 12.80 -5.71 3.78
N TRP A 296 12.65 -5.75 2.46
CA TRP A 296 11.74 -6.60 1.72
C TRP A 296 12.43 -7.80 1.04
N GLY A 297 13.72 -8.02 1.36
CA GLY A 297 14.43 -9.28 1.11
C GLY A 297 15.21 -9.35 -0.20
N TYR A 298 15.62 -8.21 -0.77
CA TYR A 298 16.42 -8.13 -1.98
C TYR A 298 17.34 -6.90 -1.96
N TRP A 299 18.37 -6.90 -2.80
CA TRP A 299 19.26 -5.76 -2.96
C TRP A 299 18.65 -4.70 -3.88
N SER A 300 18.71 -3.43 -3.46
CA SER A 300 18.60 -2.30 -4.37
C SER A 300 19.98 -1.93 -4.89
N THR A 301 20.07 -1.59 -6.17
CA THR A 301 21.31 -1.14 -6.83
C THR A 301 21.67 0.31 -6.50
N ASP A 302 20.79 1.04 -5.80
CA ASP A 302 20.87 2.49 -5.61
C ASP A 302 21.02 3.27 -6.93
N GLY A 303 20.58 2.68 -8.04
CA GLY A 303 20.54 3.31 -9.36
C GLY A 303 19.53 4.45 -9.43
N PHE A 304 18.37 4.26 -8.78
CA PHE A 304 17.46 5.35 -8.42
C PHE A 304 17.88 5.96 -7.08
N GLY A 305 18.99 6.70 -7.11
CA GLY A 305 19.60 7.32 -5.95
C GLY A 305 19.07 8.71 -5.64
N TYR A 306 19.75 9.40 -4.72
CA TYR A 306 19.33 10.73 -4.23
C TYR A 306 19.28 11.80 -5.34
N HIS A 307 20.25 11.80 -6.25
CA HIS A 307 20.24 12.74 -7.38
C HIS A 307 19.06 12.43 -8.32
N GLU A 308 18.84 11.15 -8.62
CA GLU A 308 17.76 10.73 -9.51
C GLU A 308 16.38 11.00 -8.89
N PHE A 309 16.20 10.86 -7.57
CA PHE A 309 15.00 11.26 -6.82
C PHE A 309 14.70 12.76 -6.95
N LEU A 310 15.71 13.60 -6.71
CA LEU A 310 15.56 15.05 -6.82
C LEU A 310 15.24 15.47 -8.27
N GLN A 311 15.88 14.82 -9.25
CA GLN A 311 15.61 15.06 -10.67
C GLN A 311 14.21 14.59 -11.07
N PHE A 312 13.76 13.45 -10.56
CA PHE A 312 12.41 12.93 -10.81
C PHE A 312 11.33 13.85 -10.23
N SER A 313 11.57 14.39 -9.02
CA SER A 313 10.68 15.39 -8.41
C SER A 313 10.59 16.66 -9.28
N GLU A 314 11.73 17.17 -9.78
CA GLU A 314 11.74 18.30 -10.73
C GLU A 314 10.98 17.97 -12.03
N ASP A 315 11.16 16.77 -12.60
CA ASP A 315 10.52 16.35 -13.85
C ASP A 315 9.00 16.16 -13.74
N LEU A 316 8.51 15.89 -12.53
CA LEU A 316 7.09 15.84 -12.19
C LEU A 316 6.50 17.24 -11.90
N GLY A 317 7.35 18.24 -11.65
CA GLY A 317 6.91 19.53 -11.10
C GLY A 317 6.45 19.44 -9.64
N ALA A 318 7.02 18.50 -8.89
CA ALA A 318 6.67 18.20 -7.50
C ALA A 318 7.76 18.69 -6.53
N ASP A 319 7.36 19.05 -5.31
CA ASP A 319 8.29 19.28 -4.21
C ASP A 319 8.95 17.95 -3.78
N ALA A 320 10.22 18.00 -3.37
CA ALA A 320 10.92 16.83 -2.82
C ALA A 320 10.75 16.78 -1.29
N LEU A 321 10.34 15.62 -0.78
CA LEU A 321 10.36 15.27 0.65
C LEU A 321 11.38 14.15 0.86
N TYR A 322 12.50 14.49 1.50
CA TYR A 322 13.55 13.54 1.80
C TYR A 322 13.40 12.97 3.23
N VAL A 323 13.20 11.66 3.33
CA VAL A 323 13.18 10.94 4.61
C VAL A 323 14.60 10.58 5.00
N VAL A 324 15.05 11.04 6.17
CA VAL A 324 16.37 10.72 6.73
C VAL A 324 16.25 9.67 7.82
N ASN A 325 17.21 8.77 7.90
CA ASN A 325 17.26 7.82 9.01
C ASN A 325 17.52 8.56 10.34
N ALA A 326 16.82 8.17 11.42
CA ALA A 326 16.99 8.76 12.76
C ALA A 326 18.08 8.08 13.62
N GLY A 327 19.00 7.35 12.99
CA GLY A 327 20.00 6.49 13.63
C GLY A 327 19.41 5.18 14.18
N VAL A 328 18.32 4.69 13.58
CA VAL A 328 17.53 3.54 14.06
C VAL A 328 17.13 2.69 12.86
N SER A 329 17.24 1.37 13.00
CA SER A 329 16.70 0.42 12.02
C SER A 329 15.27 0.03 12.34
N CYS A 330 14.59 -0.59 11.37
CA CYS A 330 13.17 -0.81 11.47
C CYS A 330 12.83 -1.67 12.69
N ALA A 331 11.93 -1.15 13.51
CA ALA A 331 11.66 -1.70 14.83
C ALA A 331 10.66 -2.87 14.82
N PHE A 332 10.07 -3.17 13.66
CA PHE A 332 9.44 -4.47 13.40
C PHE A 332 10.44 -5.55 12.94
N ARG A 333 11.72 -5.21 12.82
CA ARG A 333 12.82 -6.12 12.48
C ARG A 333 13.83 -6.21 13.64
N SER A 334 15.09 -5.84 13.42
CA SER A 334 16.12 -5.93 14.47
C SER A 334 16.02 -4.80 15.49
N GLY A 335 15.60 -3.60 15.07
CA GLY A 335 15.61 -2.39 15.89
C GLY A 335 16.99 -1.99 16.44
N THR A 336 18.07 -2.46 15.80
CA THR A 336 19.44 -1.96 16.06
C THR A 336 19.52 -0.45 15.82
N TYR A 337 20.45 0.24 16.49
CA TYR A 337 20.55 1.69 16.44
C TYR A 337 21.98 2.18 16.64
N LEU A 338 22.28 3.38 16.15
CA LEU A 338 23.52 4.10 16.45
C LEU A 338 23.50 4.59 17.89
N ASP A 339 24.61 4.48 18.60
CA ASP A 339 24.79 5.18 19.87
C ASP A 339 24.54 6.69 19.70
N ASP A 340 23.99 7.33 20.73
CA ASP A 340 23.63 8.74 20.69
C ASP A 340 24.87 9.65 20.48
N GLY A 341 26.07 9.17 20.82
CA GLY A 341 27.35 9.84 20.55
C GLY A 341 27.69 9.97 19.06
N HIS A 342 27.15 9.09 18.19
CA HIS A 342 27.32 9.18 16.74
C HIS A 342 26.23 10.00 16.04
N LEU A 343 25.22 10.48 16.78
CA LEU A 343 24.14 11.27 16.21
C LEU A 343 24.62 12.60 15.56
N PRO A 344 25.62 13.33 16.09
CA PRO A 344 26.14 14.52 15.42
C PRO A 344 26.65 14.25 14.00
N GLU A 345 27.31 13.12 13.76
CA GLU A 345 27.80 12.74 12.43
C GLU A 345 26.64 12.52 11.45
N LEU A 346 25.57 11.88 11.91
CA LEU A 346 24.36 11.66 11.11
C LEU A 346 23.61 12.98 10.84
N ILE A 347 23.59 13.91 11.79
CA ILE A 347 23.02 15.25 11.59
C ILE A 347 23.82 16.02 10.53
N GLU A 348 25.14 16.01 10.59
CA GLU A 348 25.99 16.64 9.57
C GLU A 348 25.83 15.96 8.20
N ASP A 349 25.63 14.63 8.16
CA ASP A 349 25.30 13.90 6.94
C ASP A 349 23.98 14.39 6.31
N THR A 350 22.97 14.64 7.14
CA THR A 350 21.68 15.23 6.72
C THR A 350 21.85 16.67 6.22
N LEU A 351 22.61 17.52 6.93
CA LEU A 351 22.87 18.89 6.47
C LEU A 351 23.64 18.95 5.15
N ALA A 352 24.49 17.96 4.91
CA ALA A 352 25.19 17.77 3.64
C ALA A 352 24.24 17.36 2.50
N ALA A 353 23.23 16.52 2.77
CA ALA A 353 22.19 16.19 1.79
C ALA A 353 21.41 17.43 1.36
N ILE A 354 21.02 18.28 2.33
CA ILE A 354 20.37 19.57 2.05
C ILE A 354 21.30 20.47 1.23
N GLU A 355 22.58 20.61 1.61
CA GLU A 355 23.54 21.43 0.87
C GLU A 355 23.74 20.93 -0.56
N TYR A 356 23.74 19.61 -0.78
CA TYR A 356 23.79 19.02 -2.12
C TYR A 356 22.57 19.45 -2.94
N ALA A 357 21.36 19.32 -2.38
CA ALA A 357 20.13 19.62 -3.10
C ALA A 357 19.98 21.12 -3.43
N ILE A 358 20.21 22.01 -2.47
CA ILE A 358 19.84 23.43 -2.58
C ILE A 358 20.99 24.43 -2.39
N GLY A 359 22.19 23.97 -2.02
CA GLY A 359 23.33 24.85 -1.79
C GLY A 359 23.84 25.52 -3.07
N PRO A 360 24.56 26.66 -2.94
CA PRO A 360 25.17 27.32 -4.08
C PRO A 360 26.30 26.47 -4.67
N VAL A 361 26.61 26.65 -5.95
CA VAL A 361 27.68 25.89 -6.62
C VAL A 361 29.09 26.14 -6.05
N THR A 362 29.23 27.14 -5.17
CA THR A 362 30.47 27.45 -4.44
C THR A 362 30.62 26.67 -3.13
N SER A 363 29.56 26.03 -2.63
CA SER A 363 29.64 25.14 -1.47
C SER A 363 30.18 23.77 -1.87
N LYS A 364 30.66 22.99 -0.90
CA LYS A 364 31.23 21.65 -1.15
C LYS A 364 30.23 20.76 -1.89
N TRP A 365 29.01 20.66 -1.36
CA TRP A 365 28.01 19.74 -1.91
C TRP A 365 27.24 20.33 -3.09
N GLY A 366 27.04 21.65 -3.15
CA GLY A 366 26.49 22.30 -4.33
C GLY A 366 27.42 22.23 -5.56
N ALA A 367 28.74 22.30 -5.35
CA ALA A 367 29.73 22.05 -6.39
C ALA A 367 29.69 20.59 -6.89
N LEU A 368 29.48 19.62 -5.99
CA LEU A 368 29.31 18.21 -6.39
C LEU A 368 28.04 18.01 -7.19
N ARG A 369 26.90 18.61 -6.78
CA ARG A 369 25.65 18.58 -7.56
C ARG A 369 25.86 19.13 -8.98
N ALA A 370 26.57 20.25 -9.10
CA ALA A 370 26.92 20.84 -10.39
C ALA A 370 27.80 19.93 -11.25
N ARG A 371 28.83 19.29 -10.66
CA ARG A 371 29.67 18.29 -11.35
C ARG A 371 28.88 17.05 -11.79
N ASN A 372 27.86 16.67 -11.03
CA ASN A 372 26.93 15.60 -11.39
C ASN A 372 25.90 16.03 -12.46
N GLY A 373 26.05 17.22 -13.05
CA GLY A 373 25.27 17.68 -14.19
C GLY A 373 24.09 18.59 -13.86
N HIS A 374 23.89 18.98 -12.60
CA HIS A 374 22.78 19.85 -12.22
C HIS A 374 23.24 21.05 -11.37
N PRO A 375 23.60 22.19 -12.01
CA PRO A 375 24.10 23.35 -11.28
C PRO A 375 23.01 24.11 -10.50
N ARG A 376 21.74 24.03 -10.92
CA ARG A 376 20.64 24.74 -10.25
C ARG A 376 20.21 24.00 -8.97
N PRO A 377 19.65 24.68 -7.96
CA PRO A 377 18.99 24.02 -6.83
C PRO A 377 17.85 23.10 -7.29
N PHE A 378 17.71 21.94 -6.63
CA PHE A 378 16.56 21.04 -6.77
C PHE A 378 15.36 21.50 -5.90
N PRO A 379 14.13 21.01 -6.13
CA PRO A 379 12.93 21.43 -5.39
C PRO A 379 12.80 20.76 -4.00
N LEU A 380 13.90 20.61 -3.25
CA LEU A 380 13.85 20.06 -1.89
C LEU A 380 13.21 21.08 -0.94
N LYS A 381 12.10 20.68 -0.30
CA LYS A 381 11.33 21.57 0.59
C LYS A 381 11.04 20.95 1.95
N TYR A 382 10.91 19.63 2.00
CA TYR A 382 10.53 18.89 3.19
C TYR A 382 11.61 17.87 3.55
N LEU A 383 11.87 17.75 4.85
CA LEU A 383 12.63 16.65 5.43
C LEU A 383 11.75 15.93 6.46
N GLU A 384 11.76 14.62 6.47
CA GLU A 384 11.15 13.81 7.52
C GLU A 384 12.25 13.06 8.27
N VAL A 385 12.25 13.12 9.60
CA VAL A 385 13.31 12.52 10.42
C VAL A 385 12.83 11.19 10.99
N GLY A 386 13.27 10.07 10.42
CA GLY A 386 12.85 8.72 10.79
C GLY A 386 11.61 8.26 10.01
N ASN A 387 11.19 7.02 10.27
CA ASN A 387 9.97 6.41 9.75
C ASN A 387 9.37 5.52 10.85
N GLU A 388 8.07 5.67 11.15
CA GLU A 388 7.34 4.78 12.09
C GLU A 388 8.01 4.57 13.47
N GLN A 389 8.75 5.57 13.95
CA GLN A 389 9.40 5.49 15.26
C GLN A 389 8.46 5.97 16.37
N SER A 390 8.75 5.57 17.61
CA SER A 390 7.92 5.92 18.75
C SER A 390 8.73 6.16 20.03
N GLY A 391 8.09 6.86 20.97
CA GLY A 391 8.56 7.12 22.31
C GLY A 391 9.44 8.37 22.45
N PRO A 392 9.65 8.84 23.71
CA PRO A 392 10.41 10.05 23.99
C PRO A 392 11.84 10.04 23.46
N ARG A 393 12.51 8.87 23.49
CA ARG A 393 13.89 8.73 23.01
C ARG A 393 14.02 9.11 21.54
N TYR A 394 13.05 8.72 20.72
CA TYR A 394 12.99 9.13 19.31
C TYR A 394 12.73 10.64 19.19
N GLY A 395 11.76 11.18 19.93
CA GLY A 395 11.48 12.61 19.98
C GLY A 395 12.71 13.47 20.30
N GLU A 396 13.50 13.09 21.31
CA GLU A 396 14.74 13.80 21.66
C GLU A 396 15.81 13.74 20.53
N ARG A 397 15.82 12.69 19.70
CA ARG A 397 16.66 12.68 18.49
C ARG A 397 16.13 13.66 17.47
N VAL A 398 14.82 13.65 17.18
CA VAL A 398 14.17 14.59 16.24
C VAL A 398 14.46 16.03 16.64
N LYS A 399 14.39 16.37 17.93
CA LYS A 399 14.72 17.70 18.45
C LYS A 399 16.12 18.19 18.04
N LYS A 400 17.12 17.30 18.08
CA LYS A 400 18.50 17.61 17.68
C LYS A 400 18.60 17.84 16.17
N PHE A 401 17.96 17.01 15.36
CA PHE A 401 17.86 17.24 13.90
C PHE A 401 17.16 18.54 13.59
N TYR A 402 15.99 18.79 14.20
CA TYR A 402 15.19 19.99 14.00
C TYR A 402 16.00 21.25 14.29
N ALA A 403 16.66 21.31 15.45
CA ALA A 403 17.49 22.45 15.83
C ALA A 403 18.62 22.71 14.83
N ALA A 404 19.35 21.67 14.41
CA ALA A 404 20.44 21.80 13.45
C ALA A 404 19.96 22.22 12.05
N ILE A 405 18.87 21.60 11.55
CA ILE A 405 18.29 21.93 10.25
C ILE A 405 17.77 23.36 10.26
N LYS A 406 16.99 23.77 11.27
CA LYS A 406 16.43 25.12 11.32
C LYS A 406 17.47 26.20 11.50
N SER A 407 18.58 25.91 12.17
CA SER A 407 19.70 26.84 12.32
C SER A 407 20.35 27.18 10.96
N LYS A 408 20.54 26.17 10.09
CA LYS A 408 21.24 26.35 8.81
C LYS A 408 20.32 26.58 7.61
N TYR A 409 19.13 25.99 7.62
CA TYR A 409 18.15 25.98 6.54
C TYR A 409 16.72 26.23 7.07
N PRO A 410 16.44 27.43 7.61
CA PRO A 410 15.14 27.74 8.23
C PRO A 410 13.94 27.57 7.28
N GLN A 411 14.16 27.61 5.96
CA GLN A 411 13.15 27.40 4.93
C GLN A 411 12.68 25.94 4.77
N ILE A 412 13.49 24.95 5.19
CA ILE A 412 13.12 23.53 5.10
C ILE A 412 12.07 23.22 6.16
N GLN A 413 10.95 22.63 5.76
CA GLN A 413 9.93 22.13 6.68
C GLN A 413 10.37 20.76 7.21
N VAL A 414 10.31 20.56 8.52
CA VAL A 414 10.75 19.33 9.17
C VAL A 414 9.56 18.59 9.76
N ALA A 415 9.40 17.34 9.32
CA ALA A 415 8.39 16.41 9.79
C ALA A 415 8.96 15.42 10.81
N LEU A 416 8.18 15.14 11.85
CA LEU A 416 8.36 14.01 12.76
C LEU A 416 7.49 12.85 12.26
N SER A 417 8.08 11.67 12.13
CA SER A 417 7.37 10.45 11.73
C SER A 417 6.73 9.78 12.94
N SER A 418 5.41 9.62 12.93
CA SER A 418 4.68 8.99 14.03
C SER A 418 4.51 7.49 13.82
N TRP A 419 3.98 6.82 14.85
CA TRP A 419 3.70 5.40 14.87
C TRP A 419 2.65 4.94 13.85
N ILE A 420 2.73 3.67 13.40
CA ILE A 420 1.76 3.06 12.45
C ILE A 420 0.32 3.03 12.96
N ALA A 421 0.11 3.25 14.27
CA ALA A 421 -1.22 3.25 14.89
C ALA A 421 -1.70 4.66 15.28
N GLY A 422 -1.14 5.71 14.71
CA GLY A 422 -1.58 7.09 14.90
C GLY A 422 -0.50 8.00 15.51
N ILE A 423 -0.94 9.14 16.02
CA ILE A 423 -0.08 10.16 16.61
C ILE A 423 0.51 9.70 17.96
N ASP A 424 1.84 9.67 18.08
CA ASP A 424 2.55 9.42 19.34
C ASP A 424 2.88 10.73 20.04
N GLN A 425 1.96 11.17 20.89
CA GLN A 425 2.11 12.40 21.66
C GLN A 425 3.40 12.44 22.48
N ARG A 426 3.90 11.29 22.97
CA ARG A 426 5.12 11.26 23.79
C ARG A 426 6.37 11.59 22.97
N ALA A 427 6.41 11.19 21.70
CA ALA A 427 7.48 11.55 20.80
C ALA A 427 7.42 13.05 20.44
N ILE A 428 6.21 13.57 20.19
CA ILE A 428 5.99 14.99 19.89
C ILE A 428 6.41 15.87 21.07
N ASP A 429 5.96 15.53 22.28
CA ASP A 429 6.28 16.30 23.49
C ASP A 429 7.79 16.36 23.74
N ALA A 430 8.50 15.24 23.54
CA ALA A 430 9.95 15.16 23.66
C ALA A 430 10.70 15.91 22.53
N ALA A 431 10.17 15.87 21.30
CA ALA A 431 10.69 16.67 20.19
C ALA A 431 10.54 18.18 20.45
N GLY A 432 9.47 18.57 21.14
CA GLY A 432 9.12 19.96 21.40
C GLY A 432 8.61 20.63 20.13
N LYS A 433 9.34 21.63 19.61
CA LYS A 433 8.92 22.35 18.40
C LYS A 433 9.14 21.48 17.16
N ILE A 434 8.09 21.33 16.34
CA ILE A 434 8.13 20.65 15.05
C ILE A 434 7.18 21.37 14.07
N ASP A 435 7.44 21.30 12.76
CA ASP A 435 6.56 21.96 11.78
C ASP A 435 5.42 21.04 11.36
N ILE A 436 5.73 19.76 11.12
CA ILE A 436 4.81 18.75 10.58
C ILE A 436 4.87 17.49 11.44
N VAL A 437 3.72 16.87 11.67
CA VAL A 437 3.63 15.50 12.20
C VAL A 437 3.10 14.59 11.11
N ASP A 438 3.76 13.46 10.88
CA ASP A 438 3.33 12.44 9.92
C ASP A 438 2.58 11.31 10.63
N GLU A 439 1.34 11.04 10.24
CA GLU A 439 0.52 9.91 10.66
C GLU A 439 0.36 8.87 9.54
N HIS A 440 0.50 7.59 9.89
CA HIS A 440 0.20 6.47 9.00
C HIS A 440 -1.17 5.84 9.31
N ALA A 441 -1.96 5.58 8.27
CA ALA A 441 -3.36 5.19 8.35
C ALA A 441 -3.71 4.04 7.39
N TYR A 442 -3.28 2.83 7.76
CA TYR A 442 -3.78 1.60 7.16
C TYR A 442 -5.07 1.16 7.87
N LYS A 443 -6.20 1.19 7.16
CA LYS A 443 -7.53 0.97 7.76
C LYS A 443 -8.29 -0.15 7.05
N ALA A 444 -9.15 -0.84 7.80
CA ALA A 444 -10.07 -1.80 7.22
C ALA A 444 -11.17 -1.08 6.42
N VAL A 445 -11.76 -1.79 5.46
CA VAL A 445 -12.97 -1.36 4.77
C VAL A 445 -14.03 -0.88 5.78
N HIS A 446 -14.80 0.13 5.40
CA HIS A 446 -15.82 0.82 6.20
C HIS A 446 -15.31 1.80 7.24
N TRP A 447 -14.11 1.61 7.79
CA TRP A 447 -13.59 2.50 8.82
C TRP A 447 -13.55 3.98 8.37
N PRO A 448 -13.08 4.33 7.15
CA PRO A 448 -13.08 5.73 6.71
C PRO A 448 -14.47 6.35 6.56
N VAL A 449 -15.48 5.53 6.27
CA VAL A 449 -16.88 5.99 6.11
C VAL A 449 -17.53 6.22 7.47
N GLU A 450 -17.27 5.33 8.43
CA GLU A 450 -17.79 5.44 9.79
C GLU A 450 -17.08 6.55 10.59
N ASN A 451 -15.80 6.77 10.30
CA ASN A 451 -14.94 7.75 10.97
C ASN A 451 -14.63 8.94 10.05
N PHE A 452 -15.57 9.30 9.17
CA PHE A 452 -15.37 10.36 8.17
C PHE A 452 -14.96 11.71 8.79
N ASP A 453 -15.35 11.98 10.04
CA ASP A 453 -15.01 13.20 10.76
C ASP A 453 -13.90 13.01 11.81
N SER A 454 -13.08 11.96 11.71
CA SER A 454 -12.04 11.66 12.71
C SER A 454 -11.06 12.81 12.95
N PHE A 455 -10.62 13.50 11.90
CA PHE A 455 -9.70 14.65 12.04
C PHE A 455 -10.34 15.85 12.74
N ALA A 456 -11.67 15.92 12.85
CA ALA A 456 -12.35 17.04 13.49
C ALA A 456 -12.01 17.15 14.99
N SER A 457 -11.59 16.06 15.63
CA SER A 457 -11.20 16.02 17.05
C SER A 457 -9.72 16.33 17.30
N TYR A 458 -8.91 16.49 16.25
CA TYR A 458 -7.47 16.66 16.39
C TYR A 458 -7.14 18.08 16.88
N GLU A 459 -6.00 18.24 17.54
CA GLU A 459 -5.55 19.56 18.00
C GLU A 459 -5.07 20.41 16.80
N ARG A 460 -5.34 21.73 16.83
CA ARG A 460 -4.96 22.67 15.77
C ARG A 460 -3.91 23.66 16.26
N GLY A 461 -3.09 24.16 15.34
CA GLY A 461 -2.21 25.32 15.56
C GLY A 461 -0.85 25.02 16.19
N LYS A 462 -0.53 23.77 16.53
CA LYS A 462 0.81 23.37 17.02
C LYS A 462 1.76 22.94 15.91
N TRP A 463 1.22 22.20 14.94
CA TRP A 463 1.92 21.62 13.79
C TRP A 463 0.91 21.36 12.68
N ASP A 464 1.39 21.22 11.46
CA ASP A 464 0.61 20.76 10.31
C ASP A 464 0.59 19.22 10.26
N LEU A 465 -0.50 18.63 9.77
CA LEU A 465 -0.63 17.18 9.66
C LEU A 465 -0.28 16.70 8.25
N TYR A 466 0.63 15.74 8.16
CA TYR A 466 0.89 14.95 6.98
C TYR A 466 0.34 13.54 7.21
N ILE A 467 -0.43 13.02 6.26
CA ILE A 467 -0.76 11.59 6.22
C ILE A 467 0.22 10.89 5.28
N GLY A 468 1.34 10.41 5.81
CA GLY A 468 2.47 9.87 5.06
C GLY A 468 2.17 8.59 4.32
N GLU A 469 1.32 7.77 4.92
CA GLU A 469 0.89 6.51 4.35
C GLU A 469 -0.59 6.31 4.65
N PHE A 470 -1.42 6.13 3.64
CA PHE A 470 -2.79 5.64 3.85
C PHE A 470 -3.17 4.61 2.79
N ALA A 471 -3.97 3.63 3.22
CA ALA A 471 -4.67 2.72 2.32
C ALA A 471 -5.76 1.95 3.09
N THR A 472 -6.86 1.66 2.39
CA THR A 472 -7.82 0.65 2.80
C THR A 472 -7.23 -0.72 2.48
N ASN A 473 -6.67 -1.43 3.47
CA ASN A 473 -5.83 -2.62 3.23
C ASN A 473 -6.43 -3.95 3.74
N ALA A 474 -7.58 -3.91 4.41
CA ALA A 474 -8.23 -5.11 4.93
C ALA A 474 -9.69 -5.21 4.48
N GLY A 475 -10.12 -6.42 4.11
CA GLY A 475 -11.49 -6.72 3.64
C GLY A 475 -11.78 -6.34 2.18
N VAL A 476 -10.74 -6.09 1.37
CA VAL A 476 -10.89 -5.50 0.02
C VAL A 476 -10.15 -6.24 -1.11
N GLY A 477 -9.85 -7.52 -0.91
CA GLY A 477 -9.11 -8.30 -1.90
C GLY A 477 -7.74 -7.69 -2.19
N ARG A 478 -7.44 -7.41 -3.46
CA ARG A 478 -6.18 -6.79 -3.90
C ARG A 478 -6.31 -5.28 -4.14
N GLY A 479 -7.34 -4.63 -3.59
CA GLY A 479 -7.63 -3.22 -3.84
C GLY A 479 -8.72 -3.03 -4.90
N ASN A 480 -9.90 -3.55 -4.60
CA ASN A 480 -11.11 -3.47 -5.43
C ASN A 480 -11.79 -2.09 -5.40
N LEU A 481 -12.90 -1.94 -6.14
CA LEU A 481 -13.71 -0.71 -6.15
C LEU A 481 -14.07 -0.25 -4.73
N LEU A 482 -14.45 -1.16 -3.82
CA LEU A 482 -14.79 -0.80 -2.46
C LEU A 482 -13.60 -0.21 -1.68
N ALA A 483 -12.37 -0.69 -1.92
CA ALA A 483 -11.16 -0.05 -1.39
C ALA A 483 -11.07 1.40 -1.85
N ALA A 484 -11.20 1.64 -3.15
CA ALA A 484 -11.09 2.97 -3.74
C ALA A 484 -12.13 3.96 -3.21
N LEU A 485 -13.35 3.50 -2.91
CA LEU A 485 -14.38 4.34 -2.31
C LEU A 485 -14.08 4.71 -0.85
N ASN A 486 -13.49 3.79 -0.09
CA ASN A 486 -13.06 4.06 1.29
C ASN A 486 -11.83 4.97 1.32
N ASP A 487 -10.88 4.76 0.42
CA ASP A 487 -9.75 5.67 0.22
C ASP A 487 -10.24 7.07 -0.18
N ALA A 488 -11.20 7.16 -1.09
CA ALA A 488 -11.82 8.44 -1.47
C ALA A 488 -12.52 9.12 -0.28
N ALA A 489 -13.24 8.37 0.55
CA ALA A 489 -13.85 8.91 1.77
C ALA A 489 -12.79 9.44 2.75
N TYR A 490 -11.66 8.74 2.89
CA TYR A 490 -10.54 9.21 3.71
C TYR A 490 -9.91 10.49 3.14
N MET A 491 -9.64 10.51 1.82
CA MET A 491 -9.11 11.70 1.13
C MET A 491 -10.07 12.90 1.19
N MET A 492 -11.37 12.67 1.20
CA MET A 492 -12.38 13.72 1.43
C MET A 492 -12.30 14.27 2.85
N SER A 493 -12.08 13.41 3.85
CA SER A 493 -11.86 13.84 5.23
C SER A 493 -10.59 14.70 5.36
N MET A 494 -9.50 14.30 4.69
CA MET A 494 -8.26 15.08 4.61
C MET A 494 -8.51 16.46 3.98
N GLU A 495 -9.20 16.53 2.84
CA GLU A 495 -9.51 17.80 2.18
C GLU A 495 -10.39 18.70 3.04
N LYS A 496 -11.44 18.13 3.65
CA LYS A 496 -12.36 18.84 4.56
C LYS A 496 -11.63 19.50 5.73
N ASN A 497 -10.59 18.85 6.25
CA ASN A 497 -9.78 19.32 7.38
C ASN A 497 -8.45 19.96 6.92
N SER A 498 -8.45 20.62 5.75
CA SER A 498 -7.25 21.24 5.18
C SER A 498 -6.71 22.46 5.96
N ASP A 499 -7.41 22.90 7.01
CA ASP A 499 -6.86 23.79 8.04
C ASP A 499 -5.72 23.11 8.82
N LEU A 500 -5.78 21.79 9.00
CA LEU A 500 -4.79 20.97 9.69
C LEU A 500 -4.01 20.06 8.72
N VAL A 501 -4.71 19.25 7.92
CA VAL A 501 -4.10 18.27 7.00
C VAL A 501 -3.56 18.97 5.76
N LYS A 502 -2.23 19.00 5.62
CA LYS A 502 -1.57 19.73 4.53
C LYS A 502 -1.02 18.85 3.43
N MET A 503 -0.82 17.57 3.72
CA MET A 503 -0.11 16.63 2.85
C MET A 503 -0.70 15.24 3.02
N GLY A 504 -0.59 14.42 1.98
CA GLY A 504 -1.20 13.11 1.93
C GLY A 504 -0.63 12.25 0.81
N SER A 505 -0.27 11.00 1.12
CA SER A 505 0.21 10.05 0.12
C SER A 505 -0.29 8.64 0.38
N TYR A 506 -0.85 8.02 -0.65
CA TYR A 506 -1.23 6.61 -0.62
C TYR A 506 0.01 5.74 -0.60
N ALA A 507 -0.02 4.63 0.15
CA ALA A 507 1.08 3.67 0.19
C ALA A 507 0.63 2.20 0.16
N PRO A 508 1.42 1.29 -0.47
CA PRO A 508 2.56 1.58 -1.35
C PRO A 508 2.14 1.98 -2.77
N LEU A 509 3.04 2.59 -3.52
CA LEU A 509 2.75 3.13 -4.86
C LEU A 509 2.75 2.07 -5.95
N LEU A 510 3.75 1.19 -5.97
CA LEU A 510 4.07 0.31 -7.08
C LEU A 510 4.13 -1.16 -6.64
N GLU A 511 3.72 -2.07 -7.53
CA GLU A 511 3.83 -3.51 -7.34
C GLU A 511 4.22 -4.20 -8.65
N ASN A 512 5.41 -4.82 -8.70
CA ASN A 512 5.70 -5.83 -9.71
C ASN A 512 4.91 -7.09 -9.36
N VAL A 513 4.04 -7.54 -10.25
CA VAL A 513 3.10 -8.65 -9.95
C VAL A 513 3.79 -9.99 -9.64
N ASN A 514 5.09 -10.11 -9.93
CA ASN A 514 5.87 -11.31 -9.64
C ASN A 514 6.45 -11.33 -8.21
N LYS A 515 6.44 -10.20 -7.49
CA LYS A 515 6.95 -10.09 -6.11
C LYS A 515 6.10 -9.10 -5.33
N ARG A 516 5.20 -9.67 -4.52
CA ARG A 516 4.30 -8.92 -3.64
C ARG A 516 4.71 -9.09 -2.19
N ASP A 517 4.90 -7.96 -1.52
CA ASP A 517 5.17 -7.83 -0.10
C ASP A 517 4.01 -7.13 0.65
N TRP A 518 3.17 -6.36 -0.06
CA TRP A 518 2.00 -5.68 0.51
C TRP A 518 0.69 -5.94 -0.27
N PRO A 519 -0.47 -6.11 0.41
CA PRO A 519 -1.71 -6.57 -0.25
C PRO A 519 -2.36 -5.57 -1.22
N VAL A 520 -2.19 -4.27 -1.00
CA VAL A 520 -2.80 -3.18 -1.79
C VAL A 520 -1.73 -2.18 -2.22
N ASN A 521 -1.75 -1.67 -3.45
CA ASN A 521 -0.78 -0.68 -3.98
C ASN A 521 -1.49 0.12 -5.10
N LEU A 522 -0.96 1.23 -5.63
CA LEU A 522 -1.68 1.98 -6.67
C LEU A 522 -1.55 1.39 -8.08
N ILE A 523 -0.34 1.02 -8.48
CA ILE A 523 -0.02 0.64 -9.86
C ILE A 523 0.51 -0.79 -9.89
N HIS A 524 -0.05 -1.61 -10.77
CA HIS A 524 0.41 -2.96 -11.07
C HIS A 524 1.20 -2.95 -12.36
N PHE A 525 2.30 -3.69 -12.39
CA PHE A 525 3.09 -3.83 -13.61
C PHE A 525 3.82 -5.17 -13.69
N ASP A 526 4.17 -5.54 -14.92
CA ASP A 526 5.17 -6.54 -15.24
C ASP A 526 6.28 -5.90 -16.08
N SER A 527 7.20 -6.69 -16.62
CA SER A 527 8.31 -6.24 -17.47
C SER A 527 7.91 -5.36 -18.66
N SER A 528 6.66 -5.43 -19.14
CA SER A 528 6.22 -4.82 -20.41
C SER A 528 4.90 -4.04 -20.34
N ARG A 529 4.10 -4.27 -19.31
CA ARG A 529 2.74 -3.71 -19.15
C ARG A 529 2.58 -3.10 -17.77
N ALA A 530 1.68 -2.12 -17.67
CA ALA A 530 1.25 -1.54 -16.41
C ALA A 530 -0.22 -1.12 -16.47
N TYR A 531 -0.90 -1.09 -15.32
CA TYR A 531 -2.23 -0.53 -15.17
C TYR A 531 -2.45 0.01 -13.76
N GLY A 532 -3.38 0.96 -13.63
CA GLY A 532 -3.77 1.55 -12.36
C GLY A 532 -4.88 0.73 -11.71
N ARG A 533 -4.80 0.44 -10.42
CA ARG A 533 -5.91 -0.16 -9.67
C ARG A 533 -7.02 0.87 -9.40
N ALA A 534 -8.14 0.43 -8.83
CA ALA A 534 -9.27 1.31 -8.54
C ALA A 534 -8.85 2.55 -7.71
N SER A 535 -8.03 2.37 -6.68
CA SER A 535 -7.53 3.48 -5.85
C SER A 535 -6.59 4.43 -6.59
N TYR A 536 -5.89 3.99 -7.66
CA TYR A 536 -5.11 4.89 -8.51
C TYR A 536 -6.01 5.89 -9.22
N HIS A 537 -7.14 5.42 -9.75
CA HIS A 537 -8.12 6.30 -10.38
C HIS A 537 -8.77 7.26 -9.38
N ALA A 538 -9.06 6.82 -8.16
CA ALA A 538 -9.51 7.72 -7.10
C ALA A 538 -8.45 8.79 -6.78
N CYS A 539 -7.21 8.40 -6.49
CA CYS A 539 -6.14 9.36 -6.19
C CYS A 539 -5.93 10.37 -7.32
N ARG A 540 -5.91 9.90 -8.57
CA ARG A 540 -5.81 10.76 -9.76
C ARG A 540 -6.96 11.75 -9.88
N LEU A 541 -8.22 11.31 -9.66
CA LEU A 541 -9.38 12.19 -9.72
C LEU A 541 -9.30 13.32 -8.69
N PHE A 542 -8.78 13.04 -7.50
CA PHE A 542 -8.58 14.07 -6.46
C PHE A 542 -7.48 15.06 -6.85
N GLY A 543 -6.34 14.57 -7.34
CA GLY A 543 -5.24 15.43 -7.83
C GLY A 543 -5.66 16.32 -9.00
N GLU A 544 -6.44 15.81 -9.95
CA GLU A 544 -6.95 16.56 -11.10
C GLU A 544 -8.04 17.58 -10.76
N ASN A 545 -8.74 17.41 -9.62
CA ASN A 545 -9.91 18.20 -9.24
C ASN A 545 -9.81 18.74 -7.80
N ARG A 546 -8.62 19.19 -7.40
CA ARG A 546 -8.39 19.90 -6.13
C ARG A 546 -8.91 21.34 -6.21
N PRO A 547 -9.92 21.75 -5.41
CA PRO A 547 -10.31 23.15 -5.28
C PRO A 547 -9.25 23.95 -4.52
N ASP A 548 -9.39 25.27 -4.46
CA ASP A 548 -8.49 26.16 -3.70
C ASP A 548 -8.98 26.44 -2.27
N VAL A 549 -10.30 26.37 -2.06
CA VAL A 549 -10.93 26.60 -0.76
C VAL A 549 -12.10 25.65 -0.55
N ASN A 550 -12.24 25.14 0.67
CA ASN A 550 -13.42 24.38 1.07
C ASN A 550 -14.67 25.27 1.10
N LEU A 551 -15.84 24.68 0.87
CA LEU A 551 -17.14 25.32 1.07
C LEU A 551 -17.93 24.55 2.13
N ALA A 552 -18.81 25.26 2.85
CA ALA A 552 -19.76 24.59 3.72
C ALA A 552 -20.69 23.71 2.88
N ALA A 553 -20.74 22.42 3.22
CA ALA A 553 -21.60 21.44 2.58
C ALA A 553 -22.32 20.59 3.64
N VAL A 554 -23.63 20.41 3.46
CA VAL A 554 -24.46 19.54 4.30
C VAL A 554 -25.01 18.41 3.43
N VAL A 555 -24.92 17.18 3.93
CA VAL A 555 -25.41 15.98 3.25
C VAL A 555 -26.48 15.33 4.11
N GLU A 556 -27.67 15.20 3.54
CA GLU A 556 -28.75 14.38 4.07
C GLU A 556 -28.82 13.11 3.24
N TRP A 557 -28.78 11.95 3.89
CA TRP A 557 -28.90 10.65 3.24
C TRP A 557 -30.04 9.86 3.87
N LYS A 558 -31.00 9.47 3.05
CA LYS A 558 -32.09 8.59 3.41
C LYS A 558 -31.96 7.30 2.58
N PRO A 559 -31.36 6.24 3.15
CA PRO A 559 -31.25 4.97 2.46
C PRO A 559 -32.63 4.37 2.15
N ALA A 560 -32.76 3.53 1.13
CA ALA A 560 -33.91 2.63 1.05
C ALA A 560 -33.88 1.62 2.22
N ALA A 561 -34.97 0.86 2.35
CA ALA A 561 -35.04 -0.20 3.35
C ALA A 561 -33.82 -1.15 3.21
N GLY A 562 -33.02 -1.24 4.27
CA GLY A 562 -31.80 -2.04 4.27
C GLY A 562 -32.12 -3.54 4.14
N ALA A 563 -31.24 -4.29 3.48
CA ALA A 563 -31.36 -5.75 3.44
C ALA A 563 -31.42 -6.31 4.88
N PRO A 564 -32.30 -7.29 5.14
CA PRO A 564 -32.35 -7.93 6.45
C PRO A 564 -31.05 -8.70 6.71
N ILE A 565 -30.78 -8.95 7.98
CA ILE A 565 -29.70 -9.83 8.39
C ILE A 565 -30.02 -11.23 7.89
N ARG A 566 -29.05 -11.85 7.19
CA ARG A 566 -29.20 -13.18 6.64
C ARG A 566 -27.92 -14.01 6.73
N GLY A 567 -28.06 -15.32 6.75
CA GLY A 567 -27.00 -16.28 6.56
C GLY A 567 -26.70 -17.15 7.77
N LYS A 568 -25.49 -17.71 7.78
CA LYS A 568 -25.07 -18.72 8.75
C LYS A 568 -25.11 -18.20 10.19
N ILE A 569 -25.41 -19.11 11.11
CA ILE A 569 -25.23 -18.85 12.54
C ILE A 569 -23.80 -19.18 12.94
N GLY A 570 -23.33 -18.57 14.03
CA GLY A 570 -21.97 -18.78 14.51
C GLY A 570 -21.85 -18.81 16.02
N LEU A 571 -20.87 -19.59 16.47
CA LEU A 571 -20.41 -19.65 17.86
C LEU A 571 -18.96 -19.17 17.90
N GLY A 572 -18.62 -18.33 18.88
CA GLY A 572 -17.31 -17.69 18.91
C GLY A 572 -16.74 -17.52 20.31
N THR A 573 -15.42 -17.36 20.35
CA THR A 573 -14.65 -17.01 21.54
C THR A 573 -13.63 -15.91 21.22
N PHE A 574 -13.15 -15.21 22.25
CA PHE A 574 -12.10 -14.19 22.16
C PHE A 574 -11.08 -14.40 23.28
N GLY A 575 -9.93 -15.02 23.04
CA GLY A 575 -8.94 -15.24 24.11
C GLY A 575 -9.44 -16.12 25.26
N THR A 576 -10.42 -16.99 24.99
CA THR A 576 -11.12 -17.84 25.95
C THR A 576 -11.46 -19.19 25.34
N SER A 577 -11.41 -20.25 26.16
CA SER A 577 -11.99 -21.55 25.85
C SER A 577 -13.40 -21.67 26.39
N ALA A 578 -14.31 -22.19 25.57
CA ALA A 578 -15.74 -22.28 25.89
C ALA A 578 -16.39 -23.52 25.27
N GLU A 579 -17.54 -23.87 25.80
CA GLU A 579 -18.37 -24.97 25.34
C GLU A 579 -19.77 -24.52 25.00
N PHE A 580 -20.33 -25.16 23.99
CA PHE A 580 -21.69 -24.94 23.53
C PHE A 580 -22.41 -26.28 23.40
N LYS A 581 -23.64 -26.36 23.91
CA LYS A 581 -24.52 -27.52 23.71
C LYS A 581 -25.96 -27.06 23.60
N ASP A 582 -26.86 -28.00 23.29
CA ASP A 582 -28.29 -27.72 23.12
C ASP A 582 -28.53 -26.58 22.11
N VAL A 583 -27.75 -26.55 21.03
CA VAL A 583 -27.83 -25.50 20.01
C VAL A 583 -29.09 -25.72 19.19
N ARG A 584 -29.97 -24.74 19.17
CA ARG A 584 -31.22 -24.74 18.39
C ARG A 584 -31.28 -23.49 17.52
N VAL A 585 -31.67 -23.68 16.26
CA VAL A 585 -31.84 -22.60 15.29
C VAL A 585 -33.25 -22.64 14.76
N GLU A 586 -33.91 -21.49 14.76
CA GLU A 586 -35.24 -21.30 14.17
C GLU A 586 -35.21 -20.15 13.17
N ALA A 587 -36.02 -20.24 12.12
CA ALA A 587 -36.30 -19.12 11.21
C ALA A 587 -37.80 -18.90 11.11
N GLY A 588 -38.26 -17.69 11.46
CA GLY A 588 -39.69 -17.36 11.43
C GLY A 588 -40.58 -18.32 12.23
N GLY A 589 -40.07 -18.88 13.34
CA GLY A 589 -40.77 -19.85 14.19
C GLY A 589 -40.70 -21.31 13.73
N ARG A 590 -39.99 -21.62 12.63
CA ARG A 590 -39.73 -23.00 12.19
C ARG A 590 -38.34 -23.45 12.61
N ALA A 591 -38.23 -24.60 13.29
CA ALA A 591 -36.95 -25.20 13.61
C ALA A 591 -36.18 -25.58 12.33
N LEU A 592 -34.94 -25.08 12.23
CA LEU A 592 -34.00 -25.38 11.15
C LEU A 592 -32.92 -26.36 11.58
N TYR A 593 -32.53 -26.33 12.86
CA TYR A 593 -31.48 -27.18 13.39
C TYR A 593 -31.63 -27.38 14.90
N GLU A 594 -31.30 -28.59 15.35
CA GLU A 594 -31.06 -28.93 16.75
C GLU A 594 -29.78 -29.77 16.84
N SER A 595 -28.86 -29.42 17.73
CA SER A 595 -27.58 -30.10 17.85
C SER A 595 -27.74 -31.50 18.43
N ALA A 596 -27.12 -32.48 17.77
CA ALA A 596 -26.98 -33.84 18.27
C ALA A 596 -25.49 -34.20 18.45
N PHE A 597 -24.71 -33.29 19.05
CA PHE A 597 -23.25 -33.42 19.13
C PHE A 597 -22.79 -34.76 19.74
N ALA A 598 -23.50 -35.25 20.76
CA ALA A 598 -23.19 -36.52 21.41
C ALA A 598 -23.29 -37.74 20.48
N SER A 599 -24.20 -37.73 19.50
CA SER A 599 -24.45 -38.89 18.63
C SER A 599 -23.96 -38.72 17.19
N LYS A 600 -23.86 -37.47 16.71
CA LYS A 600 -23.50 -37.15 15.32
C LYS A 600 -22.24 -36.30 15.18
N GLY A 601 -21.58 -35.95 16.29
CA GLY A 601 -20.47 -35.01 16.26
C GLY A 601 -20.91 -33.62 15.75
N ALA A 602 -19.95 -32.82 15.28
CA ALA A 602 -20.17 -31.46 14.78
C ALA A 602 -20.26 -31.40 13.24
N GLU A 603 -20.90 -32.40 12.61
CA GLU A 603 -21.09 -32.42 11.16
C GLU A 603 -21.79 -31.14 10.66
N GLY A 604 -21.28 -30.54 9.58
CA GLY A 604 -21.78 -29.29 9.01
C GLY A 604 -21.29 -28.00 9.69
N TRP A 605 -20.59 -28.10 10.82
CA TRP A 605 -19.92 -26.97 11.44
C TRP A 605 -18.52 -26.78 10.86
N ALA A 606 -18.19 -25.55 10.48
CA ALA A 606 -16.89 -25.21 9.92
C ALA A 606 -16.25 -24.04 10.67
N ALA A 607 -15.02 -24.26 11.15
CA ALA A 607 -14.22 -23.20 11.75
C ALA A 607 -13.86 -22.13 10.71
N GLU A 608 -13.89 -20.86 11.12
CA GLU A 608 -13.38 -19.74 10.34
C GLU A 608 -11.89 -19.96 10.03
N GLN A 609 -11.50 -19.80 8.77
CA GLN A 609 -10.10 -19.87 8.38
C GLN A 609 -9.47 -18.47 8.37
N ARG A 610 -8.45 -18.23 9.20
CA ARG A 610 -7.69 -16.97 9.23
C ARG A 610 -6.25 -17.18 8.74
N GLY A 611 -6.01 -16.88 7.46
CA GLY A 611 -4.66 -16.87 6.89
C GLY A 611 -3.95 -18.24 6.92
N ARG A 612 -2.63 -18.25 7.20
CA ARG A 612 -1.80 -19.47 7.20
C ARG A 612 -1.86 -20.29 8.51
N ARG A 613 -2.62 -19.85 9.51
CA ARG A 613 -2.87 -20.63 10.73
C ARG A 613 -4.33 -21.09 10.70
N ALA A 614 -4.53 -22.39 10.56
CA ALA A 614 -5.81 -22.98 10.91
C ALA A 614 -6.00 -22.77 12.41
N SER A 615 -6.98 -21.96 12.84
CA SER A 615 -7.45 -22.01 14.23
C SER A 615 -8.33 -23.26 14.37
N SER A 616 -7.73 -24.45 14.26
CA SER A 616 -8.42 -25.73 14.29
C SER A 616 -8.34 -26.30 15.71
N ALA A 617 -9.20 -25.79 16.59
CA ALA A 617 -9.32 -26.27 17.96
C ALA A 617 -10.79 -26.38 18.40
N TRP A 618 -11.66 -26.79 17.48
CA TRP A 618 -13.07 -27.07 17.75
C TRP A 618 -13.32 -28.58 17.72
N THR A 619 -13.74 -29.15 18.84
CA THR A 619 -14.00 -30.59 18.97
C THR A 619 -15.23 -30.84 19.82
N VAL A 620 -15.88 -31.98 19.61
CA VAL A 620 -16.95 -32.42 20.51
C VAL A 620 -16.34 -33.17 21.69
N VAL A 621 -16.66 -32.73 22.90
CA VAL A 621 -16.24 -33.36 24.16
C VAL A 621 -17.47 -33.49 25.06
N ASP A 622 -17.76 -34.72 25.51
CA ASP A 622 -18.88 -35.02 26.41
C ASP A 622 -20.24 -34.45 25.93
N GLY A 623 -20.48 -34.50 24.61
CA GLY A 623 -21.71 -34.00 24.00
C GLY A 623 -21.79 -32.47 23.87
N ALA A 624 -20.74 -31.74 24.22
CA ALA A 624 -20.62 -30.30 24.00
C ALA A 624 -19.61 -30.00 22.88
N TYR A 625 -19.92 -29.02 22.03
CA TYR A 625 -19.00 -28.50 21.04
C TYR A 625 -18.08 -27.46 21.69
N ARG A 626 -16.81 -27.82 21.82
CA ARG A 626 -15.81 -27.13 22.61
C ARG A 626 -14.79 -26.45 21.72
N GLN A 627 -14.53 -25.18 22.00
CA GLN A 627 -13.30 -24.52 21.58
C GLN A 627 -12.26 -24.75 22.69
N THR A 628 -11.11 -25.34 22.35
CA THR A 628 -10.15 -25.85 23.36
C THR A 628 -9.02 -24.88 23.72
N GLU A 629 -8.74 -23.87 22.89
CA GLU A 629 -7.62 -22.95 23.08
C GLU A 629 -8.04 -21.58 23.61
N ARG A 630 -7.15 -20.81 24.26
CA ARG A 630 -7.47 -19.42 24.63
C ARG A 630 -7.23 -18.48 23.45
N ASP A 631 -8.01 -18.63 22.39
CA ASP A 631 -7.85 -17.91 21.12
C ASP A 631 -9.13 -17.18 20.71
N THR A 632 -9.02 -16.29 19.71
CA THR A 632 -10.17 -15.74 18.99
C THR A 632 -10.54 -16.65 17.86
N SER A 633 -11.64 -17.39 18.00
CA SER A 633 -12.06 -18.38 17.01
C SER A 633 -13.57 -18.36 16.81
N TRP A 634 -14.00 -18.67 15.60
CA TRP A 634 -15.40 -18.79 15.21
C TRP A 634 -15.64 -20.11 14.50
N THR A 635 -16.84 -20.66 14.67
CA THR A 635 -17.35 -21.79 13.89
C THR A 635 -18.76 -21.48 13.42
N TYR A 636 -19.08 -21.90 12.19
CA TYR A 636 -20.30 -21.53 11.50
C TYR A 636 -21.10 -22.74 11.05
N PHE A 637 -22.43 -22.61 11.06
CA PHE A 637 -23.37 -23.61 10.57
C PHE A 637 -24.52 -22.96 9.78
N GLY A 638 -25.06 -23.70 8.82
CA GLY A 638 -26.24 -23.32 8.05
C GLY A 638 -25.92 -22.72 6.67
N GLU A 639 -26.92 -22.03 6.10
CA GLU A 639 -26.91 -21.51 4.73
C GLU A 639 -26.95 -19.98 4.70
N ASP A 640 -26.43 -19.38 3.61
CA ASP A 640 -26.38 -17.92 3.43
C ASP A 640 -27.77 -17.29 3.17
N THR A 641 -28.79 -18.12 2.91
CA THR A 641 -30.17 -17.74 2.58
C THR A 641 -31.06 -17.55 3.81
N TRP A 642 -30.65 -18.05 4.97
CA TRP A 642 -31.45 -18.03 6.19
C TRP A 642 -31.69 -16.60 6.68
N SER A 643 -32.88 -16.30 7.20
CA SER A 643 -33.24 -14.98 7.74
C SER A 643 -34.33 -15.11 8.81
N ALA A 644 -34.63 -14.03 9.53
CA ALA A 644 -35.55 -14.05 10.68
C ALA A 644 -35.13 -15.11 11.73
N LEU A 645 -33.84 -15.13 12.06
CA LEU A 645 -33.19 -16.21 12.79
C LEU A 645 -33.25 -16.03 14.30
N THR A 646 -33.48 -17.14 15.01
CA THR A 646 -33.28 -17.26 16.44
C THR A 646 -32.27 -18.37 16.69
N LEU A 647 -31.11 -18.02 17.25
CA LEU A 647 -30.10 -18.96 17.73
C LEU A 647 -30.20 -19.07 19.25
N GLN A 648 -30.38 -20.28 19.75
CA GLN A 648 -30.36 -20.63 21.17
C GLN A 648 -29.25 -21.63 21.42
N ALA A 649 -28.58 -21.53 22.56
CA ALA A 649 -27.62 -22.53 23.02
C ALA A 649 -27.45 -22.45 24.54
N LYS A 650 -26.87 -23.50 25.13
CA LYS A 650 -26.19 -23.39 26.41
C LYS A 650 -24.72 -23.12 26.18
N ALA A 651 -24.19 -22.09 26.81
CA ALA A 651 -22.77 -21.71 26.71
C ALA A 651 -22.08 -21.74 28.07
N ARG A 652 -20.84 -22.21 28.12
CA ARG A 652 -20.04 -22.26 29.35
C ARG A 652 -18.61 -21.82 29.07
N LYS A 653 -18.13 -20.84 29.82
CA LYS A 653 -16.71 -20.48 29.86
C LYS A 653 -15.93 -21.57 30.60
N ILE A 654 -14.83 -22.05 30.03
CA ILE A 654 -13.89 -22.95 30.72
C ILE A 654 -12.75 -22.14 31.34
N SER A 655 -12.02 -21.36 30.52
CA SER A 655 -10.86 -20.59 30.97
C SER A 655 -10.54 -19.42 30.03
N GLY A 656 -9.82 -18.40 30.51
CA GLY A 656 -9.41 -17.26 29.68
C GLY A 656 -9.91 -15.91 30.19
N ALA A 657 -9.53 -14.85 29.49
CA ALA A 657 -9.76 -13.47 29.94
C ALA A 657 -11.18 -12.96 29.61
N GLU A 658 -11.84 -13.50 28.59
CA GLU A 658 -13.15 -13.08 28.09
C GLU A 658 -14.22 -14.17 28.30
N GLY A 659 -15.45 -13.94 27.82
CA GLY A 659 -16.53 -14.91 27.75
C GLY A 659 -16.64 -15.54 26.36
N PHE A 660 -17.84 -15.50 25.78
CA PHE A 660 -18.17 -16.16 24.51
C PHE A 660 -19.12 -15.30 23.67
N ALA A 661 -19.27 -15.63 22.39
CA ALA A 661 -20.06 -14.87 21.45
C ALA A 661 -20.99 -15.76 20.60
N LEU A 662 -22.10 -15.18 20.16
CA LEU A 662 -23.06 -15.77 19.23
C LEU A 662 -23.21 -14.87 18.01
N SER A 663 -23.51 -15.46 16.86
CA SER A 663 -23.79 -14.75 15.61
C SER A 663 -25.04 -15.29 14.91
N VAL A 664 -25.85 -14.39 14.36
CA VAL A 664 -27.05 -14.71 13.56
C VAL A 664 -26.96 -14.05 12.19
N GLY A 665 -26.16 -14.61 11.28
CA GLY A 665 -26.03 -14.08 9.93
C GLY A 665 -25.24 -12.77 9.83
N PHE A 666 -25.38 -12.15 8.66
CA PHE A 666 -24.59 -11.03 8.20
C PHE A 666 -25.48 -9.99 7.51
N ALA A 667 -25.10 -8.73 7.62
CA ALA A 667 -25.64 -7.64 6.80
C ALA A 667 -24.49 -6.68 6.45
N ASP A 668 -24.50 -6.18 5.21
CA ASP A 668 -23.47 -5.29 4.67
C ASP A 668 -22.04 -5.85 4.81
N GLY A 669 -21.88 -7.16 4.60
CA GLY A 669 -20.58 -7.85 4.74
C GLY A 669 -20.08 -8.01 6.18
N ARG A 670 -20.85 -7.59 7.18
CA ARG A 670 -20.48 -7.65 8.60
C ARG A 670 -21.36 -8.62 9.37
N ARG A 671 -20.74 -9.33 10.31
CA ARG A 671 -21.37 -10.31 11.18
C ARG A 671 -22.28 -9.64 12.22
N ALA A 672 -23.52 -10.09 12.36
CA ALA A 672 -24.41 -9.63 13.42
C ALA A 672 -24.23 -10.53 14.66
N GLN A 673 -23.60 -9.99 15.70
CA GLN A 673 -23.19 -10.79 16.86
C GLN A 673 -23.51 -10.15 18.21
N CYS A 674 -23.57 -11.00 19.23
CA CYS A 674 -23.57 -10.61 20.63
C CYS A 674 -22.34 -11.20 21.32
N ASN A 675 -21.54 -10.35 21.95
CA ASN A 675 -20.40 -10.74 22.78
C ASN A 675 -20.79 -10.62 24.25
N ILE A 676 -20.70 -11.74 24.97
CA ILE A 676 -21.14 -11.88 26.34
C ILE A 676 -19.90 -12.09 27.22
N GLY A 677 -19.64 -11.13 28.11
CA GLY A 677 -18.42 -11.14 28.93
C GLY A 677 -17.18 -10.77 28.12
N GLY A 678 -17.26 -9.76 27.25
CA GLY A 678 -16.13 -9.20 26.51
C GLY A 678 -15.35 -8.13 27.28
N TRP A 679 -14.28 -7.62 26.67
CA TRP A 679 -13.37 -6.58 27.17
C TRP A 679 -12.83 -6.85 28.58
N GLY A 680 -12.16 -7.99 28.72
CA GLY A 680 -11.66 -8.53 29.98
C GLY A 680 -12.76 -9.10 30.88
N ASN A 681 -13.84 -9.63 30.29
CA ASN A 681 -15.00 -10.16 31.02
C ASN A 681 -15.69 -9.12 31.92
N ARG A 682 -15.86 -7.90 31.41
CA ARG A 682 -16.44 -6.77 32.16
C ARG A 682 -17.75 -6.25 31.59
N GLN A 683 -18.09 -6.63 30.37
CA GLN A 683 -19.30 -6.13 29.72
C GLN A 683 -19.85 -7.02 28.61
N HIS A 684 -21.07 -6.74 28.20
CA HIS A 684 -21.78 -7.35 27.09
C HIS A 684 -22.08 -6.30 26.02
N ALA A 685 -22.03 -6.69 24.74
CA ALA A 685 -22.31 -5.80 23.63
C ALA A 685 -22.85 -6.53 22.41
N LEU A 686 -23.74 -5.85 21.67
CA LEU A 686 -24.01 -6.18 20.27
C LEU A 686 -22.90 -5.59 19.40
N GLN A 687 -22.52 -6.29 18.34
CA GLN A 687 -21.50 -5.83 17.42
C GLN A 687 -21.89 -6.05 15.95
N ALA A 688 -21.39 -5.17 15.09
CA ALA A 688 -21.40 -5.31 13.64
C ALA A 688 -19.97 -5.59 13.17
N GLY A 689 -19.68 -6.85 12.85
CA GLY A 689 -18.31 -7.34 12.84
C GLY A 689 -17.72 -7.25 14.24
N ASP A 690 -16.54 -6.64 14.38
CA ASP A 690 -15.90 -6.44 15.69
C ASP A 690 -16.22 -5.07 16.32
N GLY A 691 -16.96 -4.19 15.63
CA GLY A 691 -17.36 -2.86 16.13
C GLY A 691 -18.63 -2.91 16.98
N ILE A 692 -18.63 -2.24 18.14
CA ILE A 692 -19.79 -2.19 19.05
C ILE A 692 -20.91 -1.34 18.46
N ILE A 693 -22.16 -1.85 18.53
CA ILE A 693 -23.35 -1.10 18.14
C ILE A 693 -24.19 -0.74 19.37
N GLY A 694 -24.36 0.56 19.61
CA GLY A 694 -25.11 1.08 20.75
C GLY A 694 -24.35 1.00 22.09
N LYS A 695 -25.12 0.89 23.18
CA LYS A 695 -24.60 0.97 24.55
C LYS A 695 -24.11 -0.40 25.02
N GLN A 696 -22.95 -0.42 25.68
CA GLN A 696 -22.41 -1.59 26.38
C GLN A 696 -23.08 -1.73 27.74
N ILE A 697 -23.34 -2.97 28.18
CA ILE A 697 -23.92 -3.27 29.49
C ILE A 697 -22.84 -3.92 30.35
N PRO A 698 -22.49 -3.37 31.53
CA PRO A 698 -21.58 -4.02 32.45
C PRO A 698 -22.07 -5.41 32.86
N GLY A 699 -21.16 -6.38 32.94
CA GLY A 699 -21.48 -7.75 33.34
C GLY A 699 -20.39 -8.75 32.98
N SER A 700 -20.46 -9.93 33.56
CA SER A 700 -19.41 -10.95 33.46
C SER A 700 -20.01 -12.36 33.45
N VAL A 701 -19.29 -13.31 32.88
CA VAL A 701 -19.61 -14.74 33.00
C VAL A 701 -18.57 -15.47 33.85
N GLU A 702 -19.07 -16.35 34.73
CA GLU A 702 -18.28 -17.25 35.57
C GLU A 702 -17.77 -18.46 34.79
N ALA A 703 -16.53 -18.88 35.07
CA ALA A 703 -15.98 -20.13 34.55
C ALA A 703 -16.70 -21.33 35.19
N GLY A 704 -16.98 -22.36 34.40
CA GLY A 704 -17.63 -23.60 34.86
C GLY A 704 -19.15 -23.57 34.92
N ARG A 705 -19.78 -22.38 34.84
CA ARG A 705 -21.24 -22.22 34.84
C ARG A 705 -21.82 -22.30 33.42
N TRP A 706 -22.93 -23.04 33.27
CA TRP A 706 -23.74 -23.02 32.05
C TRP A 706 -24.72 -21.83 32.08
N TYR A 707 -24.80 -21.14 30.95
CA TYR A 707 -25.71 -20.04 30.71
C TYR A 707 -26.65 -20.39 29.56
N ASP A 708 -27.92 -20.00 29.66
CA ASP A 708 -28.86 -20.06 28.55
C ASP A 708 -28.70 -18.79 27.71
N VAL A 709 -28.19 -18.94 26.49
CA VAL A 709 -27.91 -17.81 25.60
C VAL A 709 -28.82 -17.85 24.39
N LYS A 710 -29.36 -16.68 24.01
CA LYS A 710 -30.20 -16.55 22.82
C LYS A 710 -29.90 -15.26 22.07
N LEU A 711 -29.79 -15.37 20.75
CA LEU A 711 -29.63 -14.25 19.85
C LEU A 711 -30.69 -14.33 18.76
N GLU A 712 -31.48 -13.28 18.61
CA GLU A 712 -32.56 -13.17 17.63
C GLU A 712 -32.24 -12.05 16.65
N ALA A 713 -32.51 -12.28 15.36
CA ALA A 713 -32.47 -11.27 14.31
C ALA A 713 -33.76 -11.33 13.49
N ASN A 714 -34.58 -10.29 13.57
CA ASN A 714 -35.76 -10.13 12.72
C ASN A 714 -35.64 -8.85 11.89
N GLY A 715 -35.58 -8.99 10.56
CA GLY A 715 -35.18 -7.90 9.70
C GLY A 715 -33.75 -7.45 10.04
N ARG A 716 -33.61 -6.24 10.59
CA ARG A 716 -32.35 -5.72 11.13
C ARG A 716 -32.35 -5.56 12.65
N ASN A 717 -33.47 -5.81 13.31
CA ASN A 717 -33.52 -5.75 14.76
C ASN A 717 -32.83 -6.98 15.35
N VAL A 718 -31.86 -6.77 16.25
CA VAL A 718 -31.10 -7.83 16.91
C VAL A 718 -31.35 -7.77 18.41
N ARG A 719 -31.71 -8.91 19.01
CA ARG A 719 -31.96 -9.05 20.45
C ARG A 719 -31.09 -10.15 21.04
N CYS A 720 -30.33 -9.82 22.07
CA CYS A 720 -29.48 -10.74 22.80
C CYS A 720 -30.03 -10.97 24.20
N TYR A 721 -30.07 -12.22 24.62
CA TYR A 721 -30.58 -12.66 25.90
C TYR A 721 -29.55 -13.52 26.63
N LEU A 722 -29.52 -13.41 27.94
CA LEU A 722 -28.71 -14.21 28.85
C LEU A 722 -29.59 -14.69 30.01
N ASP A 723 -29.63 -15.99 30.25
CA ASP A 723 -30.48 -16.67 31.25
C ASP A 723 -31.95 -16.24 31.16
N GLY A 724 -32.46 -16.15 29.93
CA GLY A 724 -33.85 -15.78 29.62
C GLY A 724 -34.16 -14.27 29.70
N ALA A 725 -33.29 -13.46 30.29
CA ALA A 725 -33.46 -12.01 30.37
C ALA A 725 -33.00 -11.31 29.07
N LEU A 726 -33.78 -10.35 28.57
CA LEU A 726 -33.34 -9.49 27.47
C LEU A 726 -32.19 -8.61 27.95
N LEU A 727 -31.02 -8.81 27.37
CA LEU A 727 -29.80 -8.11 27.74
C LEU A 727 -29.61 -6.85 26.89
N LEU A 728 -29.77 -6.98 25.56
CA LEU A 728 -29.53 -5.93 24.57
C LEU A 728 -30.51 -6.06 23.41
N GLU A 729 -31.02 -4.94 22.90
CA GLU A 729 -31.82 -4.87 21.66
C GLU A 729 -31.42 -3.65 20.85
N ARG A 730 -31.08 -3.82 19.56
CA ARG A 730 -30.78 -2.70 18.66
C ARG A 730 -31.09 -3.03 17.21
N ASP A 731 -31.41 -2.00 16.43
CA ASP A 731 -31.38 -2.10 14.98
C ASP A 731 -29.93 -2.10 14.47
N TYR A 732 -29.63 -3.06 13.60
CA TYR A 732 -28.31 -3.27 13.03
C TYR A 732 -28.02 -2.16 12.00
N PRO A 733 -26.98 -1.33 12.23
CA PRO A 733 -26.77 -0.13 11.44
C PRO A 733 -26.31 -0.45 10.02
N ARG A 734 -26.76 0.36 9.06
CA ARG A 734 -26.17 0.43 7.73
C ARG A 734 -24.84 1.17 7.83
N VAL A 735 -23.79 0.58 7.25
CA VAL A 735 -22.54 1.33 7.06
C VAL A 735 -22.70 2.34 5.93
N ASP A 736 -23.38 1.88 4.90
CA ASP A 736 -23.34 2.50 3.61
C ASP A 736 -24.15 3.78 3.55
N ARG A 737 -23.54 4.80 2.97
CA ARG A 737 -24.07 6.16 2.96
C ARG A 737 -23.58 6.92 1.74
N VAL A 738 -24.22 8.05 1.51
CA VAL A 738 -23.71 9.10 0.64
C VAL A 738 -22.93 10.09 1.50
N LEU A 739 -21.66 10.33 1.13
CA LEU A 739 -20.81 11.37 1.68
C LEU A 739 -20.53 12.40 0.58
N ALA A 740 -20.40 13.66 0.93
CA ALA A 740 -19.95 14.69 0.00
C ALA A 740 -19.19 15.82 0.68
N ILE A 741 -18.24 16.40 -0.05
CA ILE A 741 -17.58 17.67 0.27
C ILE A 741 -17.68 18.59 -0.95
N ALA A 742 -17.54 19.89 -0.72
CA ALA A 742 -17.50 20.87 -1.79
C ALA A 742 -16.36 21.87 -1.59
N GLY A 743 -15.83 22.37 -2.68
CA GLY A 743 -14.85 23.45 -2.70
C GLY A 743 -14.99 24.33 -3.92
N ARG A 744 -14.30 25.47 -3.92
CA ARG A 744 -14.28 26.43 -5.03
C ARG A 744 -12.86 26.61 -5.56
N GLU A 745 -12.74 26.72 -6.87
CA GLU A 745 -11.50 27.15 -7.54
C GLU A 745 -11.49 28.68 -7.63
N ASP A 746 -10.43 29.32 -7.13
CA ASP A 746 -10.36 30.78 -7.02
C ASP A 746 -10.32 31.45 -8.41
N ARG A 747 -9.62 30.84 -9.37
CA ARG A 747 -9.42 31.41 -10.70
C ARG A 747 -10.70 31.45 -11.54
N SER A 748 -11.49 30.39 -11.53
CA SER A 748 -12.71 30.29 -12.36
C SER A 748 -13.99 30.61 -11.60
N GLY A 749 -13.98 30.51 -10.26
CA GLY A 749 -15.18 30.53 -9.43
C GLY A 749 -15.95 29.20 -9.46
N ASP A 750 -15.50 28.21 -10.24
CA ASP A 750 -16.16 26.91 -10.34
C ASP A 750 -16.27 26.24 -8.98
N ILE A 751 -17.39 25.53 -8.77
CA ILE A 751 -17.60 24.69 -7.60
C ILE A 751 -17.31 23.24 -7.99
N VAL A 752 -16.52 22.56 -7.17
CA VAL A 752 -16.23 21.13 -7.28
C VAL A 752 -16.88 20.43 -6.10
N VAL A 753 -17.80 19.50 -6.38
CA VAL A 753 -18.41 18.61 -5.38
C VAL A 753 -17.87 17.20 -5.59
N LYS A 754 -17.31 16.60 -4.54
CA LYS A 754 -16.87 15.21 -4.53
C LYS A 754 -17.84 14.41 -3.68
N ALA A 755 -18.53 13.46 -4.28
CA ALA A 755 -19.53 12.63 -3.61
C ALA A 755 -19.18 11.15 -3.73
N VAL A 756 -19.22 10.43 -2.61
CA VAL A 756 -19.03 8.98 -2.54
C VAL A 756 -20.35 8.36 -2.13
N ASN A 757 -20.89 7.47 -2.97
CA ASN A 757 -21.99 6.59 -2.63
C ASN A 757 -21.43 5.19 -2.36
N THR A 758 -21.34 4.79 -1.09
CA THR A 758 -20.88 3.43 -0.74
C THR A 758 -22.03 2.41 -0.67
N SER A 759 -23.25 2.81 -1.04
CA SER A 759 -24.43 1.97 -0.93
C SER A 759 -24.66 1.06 -2.11
N VAL A 760 -25.41 -0.01 -1.86
CA VAL A 760 -25.89 -0.98 -2.85
C VAL A 760 -26.87 -0.38 -3.86
N GLU A 761 -27.40 0.80 -3.57
CA GLU A 761 -28.48 1.45 -4.30
C GLU A 761 -28.00 2.70 -5.02
N GLU A 762 -28.64 3.04 -6.13
CA GLU A 762 -28.49 4.36 -6.72
C GLU A 762 -29.06 5.41 -5.76
N ALA A 763 -28.35 6.52 -5.59
CA ALA A 763 -28.83 7.66 -4.83
C ALA A 763 -29.39 8.74 -5.77
N ILE A 764 -30.70 8.97 -5.70
CA ILE A 764 -31.34 10.12 -6.33
C ILE A 764 -31.03 11.35 -5.48
N THR A 765 -30.21 12.24 -6.01
CA THR A 765 -29.58 13.31 -5.24
C THR A 765 -30.07 14.69 -5.69
N GLU A 766 -30.64 15.46 -4.78
CA GLU A 766 -30.89 16.88 -4.98
C GLU A 766 -29.64 17.67 -4.62
N LEU A 767 -29.12 18.49 -5.55
CA LEU A 767 -27.96 19.34 -5.36
C LEU A 767 -28.39 20.80 -5.37
N GLU A 768 -28.26 21.45 -4.22
CA GLU A 768 -28.53 22.86 -4.05
C GLU A 768 -27.23 23.63 -3.87
N VAL A 769 -27.09 24.73 -4.61
CA VAL A 769 -25.97 25.67 -4.48
C VAL A 769 -26.55 27.04 -4.19
N SER A 770 -26.27 27.57 -3.00
CA SER A 770 -26.55 28.97 -2.64
C SER A 770 -25.31 29.85 -2.88
N GLY A 771 -25.51 31.15 -3.09
CA GLY A 771 -24.42 32.12 -3.28
C GLY A 771 -23.72 32.08 -4.64
N ALA A 772 -24.18 31.25 -5.59
CA ALA A 772 -23.62 31.22 -6.95
C ALA A 772 -24.67 30.76 -7.98
N MET A 773 -24.65 31.36 -9.17
CA MET A 773 -25.49 30.90 -10.28
C MET A 773 -24.79 29.81 -11.09
N VAL A 774 -25.27 28.57 -11.01
CA VAL A 774 -24.76 27.45 -11.80
C VAL A 774 -25.30 27.52 -13.23
N THR A 775 -24.40 27.43 -14.22
CA THR A 775 -24.75 27.55 -15.65
C THR A 775 -24.68 26.25 -16.42
N ARG A 776 -23.72 25.38 -16.08
CA ARG A 776 -23.54 24.04 -16.63
C ARG A 776 -22.71 23.21 -15.66
N GLY A 777 -22.72 21.89 -15.83
CA GLY A 777 -21.83 21.04 -15.06
C GLY A 777 -21.43 19.78 -15.79
N THR A 778 -20.38 19.14 -15.29
CA THR A 778 -19.93 17.82 -15.71
C THR A 778 -19.81 16.93 -14.49
N VAL A 779 -20.01 15.63 -14.68
CA VAL A 779 -19.73 14.62 -13.66
C VAL A 779 -18.77 13.58 -14.22
N THR A 780 -17.71 13.31 -13.46
CA THR A 780 -16.79 12.22 -13.69
C THR A 780 -17.02 11.17 -12.62
N THR A 781 -17.46 9.98 -13.02
CA THR A 781 -17.84 8.90 -12.10
C THR A 781 -16.89 7.71 -12.23
N LEU A 782 -16.34 7.26 -11.11
CA LEU A 782 -15.64 5.98 -10.94
C LEU A 782 -16.62 4.99 -10.31
N THR A 783 -16.95 3.92 -11.01
CA THR A 783 -17.85 2.85 -10.55
C THR A 783 -17.61 1.58 -11.39
N SER A 784 -18.32 0.50 -11.08
CA SER A 784 -18.31 -0.76 -11.84
C SER A 784 -19.59 -1.56 -11.54
N GLY A 785 -19.76 -2.71 -12.20
CA GLY A 785 -20.91 -3.60 -11.98
C GLY A 785 -20.95 -4.28 -10.60
N SER A 786 -19.81 -4.40 -9.91
CA SER A 786 -19.72 -4.97 -8.57
C SER A 786 -18.73 -4.20 -7.68
N PRO A 787 -18.99 -4.04 -6.36
CA PRO A 787 -18.05 -3.43 -5.42
C PRO A 787 -16.74 -4.22 -5.28
N GLY A 788 -16.77 -5.52 -5.62
CA GLY A 788 -15.59 -6.38 -5.60
C GLY A 788 -14.74 -6.32 -6.88
N ASP A 789 -15.11 -5.51 -7.86
CA ASP A 789 -14.38 -5.45 -9.14
C ASP A 789 -12.98 -4.84 -8.99
N GLU A 790 -12.03 -5.44 -9.72
CA GLU A 790 -10.62 -5.03 -9.80
C GLU A 790 -10.21 -4.89 -11.27
N ASN A 791 -9.23 -4.01 -11.53
CA ASN A 791 -8.52 -3.96 -12.81
C ASN A 791 -7.52 -5.13 -12.89
N SER A 792 -7.29 -5.64 -14.11
CA SER A 792 -6.30 -6.69 -14.41
C SER A 792 -5.55 -6.37 -15.69
N PHE A 793 -4.50 -7.12 -16.03
CA PHE A 793 -3.86 -6.96 -17.34
C PHE A 793 -4.79 -7.29 -18.52
N ASP A 794 -5.79 -8.15 -18.31
CA ASP A 794 -6.76 -8.53 -19.34
C ASP A 794 -7.84 -7.46 -19.52
N VAL A 795 -8.24 -6.80 -18.43
CA VAL A 795 -9.23 -5.73 -18.42
C VAL A 795 -8.73 -4.55 -17.56
N PRO A 796 -7.74 -3.77 -18.05
CA PRO A 796 -7.04 -2.77 -17.25
C PRO A 796 -7.89 -1.54 -16.91
N GLY A 797 -9.05 -1.39 -17.53
CA GLY A 797 -10.01 -0.30 -17.29
C GLY A 797 -11.39 -0.78 -16.85
N LYS A 798 -11.49 -1.95 -16.18
CA LYS A 798 -12.77 -2.47 -15.65
C LYS A 798 -13.41 -1.48 -14.68
N VAL A 799 -12.59 -0.91 -13.80
CA VAL A 799 -12.91 0.18 -12.87
C VAL A 799 -12.11 1.40 -13.31
N ALA A 800 -12.74 2.27 -14.11
CA ALA A 800 -12.13 3.47 -14.65
C ALA A 800 -13.13 4.64 -14.66
N PRO A 801 -12.66 5.89 -14.54
CA PRO A 801 -13.55 7.05 -14.49
C PRO A 801 -14.13 7.37 -15.88
N ALA A 802 -15.43 7.66 -15.93
CA ALA A 802 -16.11 8.12 -17.12
C ALA A 802 -16.71 9.52 -16.89
N THR A 803 -16.52 10.43 -17.86
CA THR A 803 -17.02 11.82 -17.77
C THR A 803 -18.20 12.04 -18.70
N ARG A 804 -19.21 12.75 -18.21
CA ARG A 804 -20.35 13.22 -19.00
C ARG A 804 -20.79 14.62 -18.60
N ALA A 805 -21.47 15.32 -19.51
CA ALA A 805 -22.20 16.54 -19.18
C ALA A 805 -23.43 16.23 -18.31
N LEU A 806 -23.77 17.16 -17.42
CA LEU A 806 -25.01 17.12 -16.66
C LEU A 806 -26.16 17.70 -17.49
N THR A 807 -27.25 16.96 -17.57
CA THR A 807 -28.51 17.41 -18.18
C THR A 807 -29.32 18.27 -17.22
N ASP A 808 -29.21 18.01 -15.92
CA ASP A 808 -29.77 18.79 -14.82
C ASP A 808 -28.69 18.90 -13.73
N THR A 809 -28.38 20.12 -13.30
CA THR A 809 -27.38 20.38 -12.26
C THR A 809 -27.96 20.34 -10.85
N ARG A 810 -29.28 20.31 -10.71
CA ARG A 810 -30.00 20.23 -9.42
C ARG A 810 -30.43 18.81 -9.07
N ARG A 811 -30.55 17.92 -10.05
CA ARG A 811 -30.92 16.53 -9.82
C ARG A 811 -29.90 15.57 -10.42
N LEU A 812 -29.19 14.88 -9.54
CA LEU A 812 -28.13 13.94 -9.88
C LEU A 812 -28.55 12.51 -9.59
N ARG A 813 -27.91 11.58 -10.29
CA ARG A 813 -27.96 10.15 -10.00
C ARG A 813 -26.54 9.73 -9.66
N LEU A 814 -26.31 9.34 -8.42
CA LEU A 814 -25.03 8.78 -7.98
C LEU A 814 -25.19 7.25 -8.00
N PRO A 815 -24.55 6.53 -8.94
CA PRO A 815 -24.67 5.07 -9.01
C PRO A 815 -24.32 4.39 -7.69
N ALA A 816 -24.85 3.20 -7.46
CA ALA A 816 -24.40 2.32 -6.39
C ALA A 816 -22.88 2.16 -6.47
N TYR A 817 -22.20 2.11 -5.32
CA TYR A 817 -20.74 1.98 -5.23
C TYR A 817 -19.99 2.90 -6.21
N SER A 818 -20.07 4.21 -5.99
CA SER A 818 -19.45 5.18 -6.88
C SER A 818 -18.76 6.33 -6.16
N LEU A 819 -17.70 6.84 -6.79
CA LEU A 819 -17.12 8.15 -6.54
C LEU A 819 -17.50 9.05 -7.72
N SER A 820 -18.12 10.19 -7.45
CA SER A 820 -18.51 11.17 -8.46
C SER A 820 -17.85 12.52 -8.16
N VAL A 821 -17.07 13.03 -9.11
CA VAL A 821 -16.53 14.39 -9.09
C VAL A 821 -17.39 15.25 -10.01
N ILE A 822 -18.12 16.18 -9.41
CA ILE A 822 -19.07 17.07 -10.08
C ILE A 822 -18.44 18.45 -10.16
N ARG A 823 -18.22 18.96 -11.38
CA ARG A 823 -17.70 20.31 -11.61
C ARG A 823 -18.80 21.20 -12.15
N LEU A 824 -19.14 22.24 -11.41
CA LEU A 824 -20.19 23.20 -11.72
C LEU A 824 -19.54 24.51 -12.17
N ARG A 825 -19.88 24.95 -13.38
CA ARG A 825 -19.49 26.27 -13.87
C ARG A 825 -20.44 27.30 -13.31
N THR A 826 -19.89 28.27 -12.60
CA THR A 826 -20.66 29.32 -11.94
C THR A 826 -20.46 30.65 -12.64
N LYS A 827 -21.43 31.55 -12.46
CA LYS A 827 -21.27 32.99 -12.65
C LYS A 827 -21.52 33.64 -11.30
N ARG A 828 -20.71 34.64 -10.98
CA ARG A 828 -21.03 35.58 -9.91
C ARG A 828 -22.14 36.51 -10.36
#